data_AF-A0A081SI54-F1
#
_entry.id   AF-A0A081SI54-F1
#
_cell.length_a   1.000
_cell.length_b   1.000
_cell.length_c   1.000
_cell.angle_alpha   90.00
_cell.angle_beta   90.00
_cell.angle_gamma   90.00
#
_symmetry.space_group_name_H-M   'P 1'
#
loop_
_entity.id
_entity.type
_entity.pdbx_description
1 polymer ?
#
loop_
_entity_poly.entity_id
_entity_poly.type
_entity_poly.pdbx_seq_one_letter_code
_entity_poly.pdbx_strand_id
1 'polypeptide(L)'
;MRRFTCTAITASAKTNIEIKTTFNQLMSTSDMRLSTFVTVLCSLFIAACGSTSSNAPSATAIVADLKQGTWQQQLTLKEFEERYLENNRSVESAQRDSLGAYKEFLNRYIDFKLKVKDAYDKGFGNDPDVARELKQYRDQLAQPYLIEKEVFDAAIRDLYERRKVEIDASHILTFAAPEAAPADTLKAYNKLLDALKEIQAGASFDSVALKYSEDPSVKQNNGRLGYFTGGMMVYQFEDGAYATKPGSVSPIVRTRFGYHLIKVWDRRERVPDIRVSHILCAFKSPTDTIAAYEKITAIANALKNGGDFAKLAADSSDDTGSAPRGGDIGFSGTGRTVKPFEEAAFALKNIGDISPIVRTQFGYHLIKLTDRKKPGTLDSERDELKSLIKRNTEKFNAEQNKLTAKLKATNNYTESASALAMLFSKMDTSSATPLATLELGSAKDSVAFSFAARRYTLDSLAAFLKTVAQSEKLTLERLNYFRDLYAQRELIEYEMSQLEARYPEFKKLMQDYKDGILLFTVSERAVWSKSMPNDSMALAFYNAHRDEFKFGERVEISQITVPTKEMAEKLRAELSEKKRELDMVTAADVKKKQAEIRAALKTLKRNAPTYQAKKDSLAAALLAIKVDTEPRVFEALAKRYSETPDAKVGIFQRGENTLADIVFGNDIGTLSAPIGMDEKYHLVRVDRRESPRPKTFEEAKAEAYSRYQEQRNRELEDEWLKTLRAKTEIRIYESVLMNAFRGRAMPAVSTTSN
;
A
#
# COMPACT_ATOMS: atom_id res chain seq x y z
N MET A 1 -19.07 -19.59 -6.53
CA MET A 1 -18.95 -19.63 -5.06
C MET A 1 -17.89 -18.62 -4.58
N ARG A 2 -18.17 -17.30 -4.65
CA ARG A 2 -17.16 -16.24 -4.44
C ARG A 2 -17.56 -15.13 -3.45
N ARG A 3 -18.57 -15.31 -2.58
CA ARG A 3 -19.15 -14.16 -1.86
C ARG A 3 -19.60 -14.32 -0.39
N PHE A 4 -19.30 -15.40 0.34
CA PHE A 4 -19.95 -15.63 1.65
C PHE A 4 -19.08 -15.63 2.93
N THR A 5 -17.84 -15.12 2.91
CA THR A 5 -16.98 -15.13 4.11
C THR A 5 -16.56 -13.76 4.66
N CYS A 6 -17.21 -12.65 4.28
CA CYS A 6 -16.70 -11.30 4.63
C CYS A 6 -17.59 -10.41 5.52
N THR A 7 -18.79 -10.82 5.93
CA THR A 7 -19.79 -9.83 6.42
C THR A 7 -20.11 -9.86 7.92
N ALA A 8 -19.61 -10.81 8.72
CA ALA A 8 -20.00 -10.93 10.14
C ALA A 8 -18.94 -10.48 11.17
N ILE A 9 -17.72 -10.12 10.74
CA ILE A 9 -16.61 -9.70 11.63
C ILE A 9 -16.49 -8.15 11.72
N THR A 10 -17.22 -7.41 10.88
CA THR A 10 -17.05 -5.96 10.68
C THR A 10 -17.76 -5.06 11.70
N ALA A 11 -18.75 -5.55 12.46
CA ALA A 11 -19.55 -4.69 13.35
C ALA A 11 -18.94 -4.52 14.76
N SER A 12 -18.29 -5.54 15.33
CA SER A 12 -17.63 -5.46 16.64
C SER A 12 -16.21 -4.84 16.56
N ALA A 13 -15.59 -4.89 15.37
CA ALA A 13 -14.28 -4.30 15.12
C ALA A 13 -14.32 -2.76 15.02
N LYS A 14 -15.43 -2.15 14.54
CA LYS A 14 -15.51 -0.68 14.35
C LYS A 14 -15.42 0.11 15.66
N THR A 15 -16.05 -0.36 16.73
CA THR A 15 -16.09 0.36 18.02
C THR A 15 -14.76 0.33 18.78
N ASN A 16 -13.94 -0.71 18.58
CA ASN A 16 -12.58 -0.79 19.16
C ASN A 16 -11.50 -0.11 18.28
N ILE A 17 -11.78 0.13 17.00
CA ILE A 17 -10.87 0.82 16.08
C ILE A 17 -10.96 2.35 16.26
N GLU A 18 -12.12 2.92 16.54
CA GLU A 18 -12.26 4.38 16.76
C GLU A 18 -11.56 4.86 18.05
N ILE A 19 -11.54 4.05 19.11
CA ILE A 19 -10.80 4.35 20.34
C ILE A 19 -9.27 4.26 20.12
N LYS A 20 -8.79 3.30 19.31
CA LYS A 20 -7.36 3.15 18.99
C LYS A 20 -6.85 4.18 17.97
N THR A 21 -7.69 4.66 17.06
CA THR A 21 -7.28 5.63 16.03
C THR A 21 -7.05 7.02 16.64
N THR A 22 -7.88 7.41 17.61
CA THR A 22 -7.72 8.65 18.37
C THR A 22 -6.47 8.62 19.27
N PHE A 23 -6.10 7.45 19.78
CA PHE A 23 -4.89 7.25 20.61
C PHE A 23 -3.59 7.32 19.81
N ASN A 24 -3.56 6.79 18.58
CA ASN A 24 -2.40 6.90 17.68
C ASN A 24 -2.13 8.33 17.19
N GLN A 25 -3.12 9.22 17.22
CA GLN A 25 -2.95 10.64 16.88
C GLN A 25 -2.31 11.47 18.01
N LEU A 26 -2.44 11.02 19.27
CA LEU A 26 -1.84 11.67 20.45
C LEU A 26 -0.36 11.29 20.69
N MET A 27 0.08 10.11 20.24
CA MET A 27 1.47 9.62 20.39
C MET A 27 2.45 10.16 19.32
N SER A 28 2.14 11.31 18.72
CA SER A 28 2.89 11.90 17.59
C SER A 28 4.13 12.70 18.01
N THR A 29 4.44 12.82 19.30
CA THR A 29 5.61 13.54 19.79
C THR A 29 6.48 12.62 20.65
N SER A 30 7.74 12.50 20.25
CA SER A 30 8.89 11.87 20.94
C SER A 30 8.98 10.35 21.08
N ASP A 31 7.90 9.56 21.04
CA ASP A 31 8.02 8.10 21.26
C ASP A 31 7.97 7.26 19.98
N MET A 32 8.83 6.23 19.98
CA MET A 32 9.06 5.27 18.89
C MET A 32 7.73 4.77 18.30
N ARG A 33 7.50 5.03 17.00
CA ARG A 33 6.29 4.65 16.27
C ARG A 33 6.11 3.12 16.24
N LEU A 34 5.40 2.57 17.22
CA LEU A 34 5.02 1.15 17.27
C LEU A 34 4.08 0.75 16.10
N SER A 35 3.40 1.72 15.49
CA SER A 35 2.45 1.52 14.38
C SER A 35 3.10 1.21 13.01
N THR A 36 4.43 1.20 12.89
CA THR A 36 5.12 1.02 11.60
C THR A 36 5.78 -0.34 11.37
N PHE A 37 5.54 -1.33 12.23
CA PHE A 37 6.06 -2.69 12.05
C PHE A 37 5.39 -3.51 10.93
N VAL A 38 4.41 -2.94 10.20
CA VAL A 38 3.52 -3.73 9.31
C VAL A 38 3.81 -3.55 7.81
N THR A 39 4.87 -2.86 7.37
CA THR A 39 4.98 -2.59 5.91
C THR A 39 6.35 -2.60 5.24
N VAL A 40 7.38 -3.26 5.79
CA VAL A 40 8.61 -3.51 5.03
C VAL A 40 9.13 -4.92 5.29
N LEU A 41 8.57 -5.89 4.56
CA LEU A 41 9.27 -7.13 4.23
C LEU A 41 9.77 -6.96 2.80
N CYS A 42 10.84 -6.20 2.64
CA CYS A 42 11.63 -6.14 1.42
C CYS A 42 13.10 -6.26 1.77
N SER A 43 13.66 -7.33 1.22
CA SER A 43 15.00 -7.87 1.29
C SER A 43 16.08 -6.81 1.07
N LEU A 44 17.12 -6.83 1.91
CA LEU A 44 18.44 -6.29 1.53
C LEU A 44 19.54 -7.25 2.00
N PHE A 45 19.92 -8.17 1.11
CA PHE A 45 21.25 -8.76 1.12
C PHE A 45 22.15 -7.85 0.29
N ILE A 46 23.05 -7.11 0.95
CA ILE A 46 24.10 -6.37 0.25
C ILE A 46 25.13 -7.39 -0.22
N ALA A 47 25.13 -7.67 -1.53
CA ALA A 47 26.21 -8.39 -2.19
C ALA A 47 27.43 -7.45 -2.33
N ALA A 48 28.48 -7.72 -1.55
CA ALA A 48 29.76 -7.05 -1.69
C ALA A 48 30.60 -7.72 -2.78
N CYS A 49 30.78 -7.04 -3.91
CA CYS A 49 31.85 -7.34 -4.87
C CYS A 49 32.46 -6.01 -5.37
N GLY A 50 33.74 -5.80 -5.08
CA GLY A 50 34.51 -4.65 -5.56
C GLY A 50 35.68 -4.32 -4.65
N SER A 51 36.83 -4.93 -4.91
CA SER A 51 38.09 -4.74 -4.20
C SER A 51 38.62 -3.30 -4.31
N THR A 52 38.51 -2.54 -3.24
CA THR A 52 39.45 -1.46 -2.85
C THR A 52 39.50 -1.41 -1.32
N SER A 53 40.68 -1.20 -0.75
CA SER A 53 40.95 -1.26 0.69
C SER A 53 39.99 -0.35 1.49
N SER A 54 39.03 -0.93 2.20
CA SER A 54 38.18 -0.18 3.12
C SER A 54 38.42 -0.67 4.55
N ASN A 55 38.77 0.25 5.44
CA ASN A 55 38.79 0.06 6.90
C ASN A 55 37.36 -0.11 7.48
N ALA A 56 36.44 -0.70 6.70
CA ALA A 56 35.07 -0.92 7.12
C ALA A 56 35.04 -2.09 8.13
N PRO A 57 34.43 -1.90 9.32
CA PRO A 57 34.34 -2.96 10.31
C PRO A 57 33.51 -4.14 9.80
N SER A 58 33.86 -5.36 10.22
CA SER A 58 33.11 -6.57 9.90
C SER A 58 31.64 -6.45 10.32
N ALA A 59 30.73 -7.01 9.54
CA ALA A 59 29.31 -7.12 9.89
C ALA A 59 29.07 -7.83 11.25
N THR A 60 30.00 -8.69 11.66
CA THR A 60 29.98 -9.40 12.94
C THR A 60 30.63 -8.64 14.11
N ALA A 61 31.20 -7.44 13.86
CA ALA A 61 31.80 -6.64 14.91
C ALA A 61 30.76 -6.25 15.97
N ILE A 62 31.14 -6.20 17.23
CA ILE A 62 30.23 -5.83 18.33
C ILE A 62 30.22 -4.31 18.47
N VAL A 63 29.03 -3.70 18.45
CA VAL A 63 28.84 -2.26 18.70
C VAL A 63 28.50 -1.97 20.16
N ALA A 64 27.85 -2.92 20.86
CA ALA A 64 27.62 -2.85 22.29
C ALA A 64 27.54 -4.24 22.93
N ASP A 65 28.01 -4.37 24.18
CA ASP A 65 27.91 -5.58 25.01
C ASP A 65 27.18 -5.20 26.31
N LEU A 66 26.10 -5.91 26.63
CA LEU A 66 25.23 -5.67 27.78
C LEU A 66 25.28 -6.90 28.69
N LYS A 67 25.64 -6.73 29.97
CA LYS A 67 25.73 -7.84 30.94
C LYS A 67 24.98 -7.54 32.23
N GLN A 68 24.16 -8.49 32.68
CA GLN A 68 23.44 -8.41 33.96
C GLN A 68 23.35 -9.81 34.58
N GLY A 69 24.17 -10.08 35.60
CA GLY A 69 24.26 -11.41 36.20
C GLY A 69 24.69 -12.46 35.18
N THR A 70 23.84 -13.48 34.95
CA THR A 70 24.07 -14.53 33.95
C THR A 70 23.57 -14.16 32.54
N TRP A 71 22.85 -13.04 32.40
CA TRP A 71 22.37 -12.57 31.11
C TRP A 71 23.44 -11.74 30.41
N GLN A 72 23.67 -12.04 29.13
CA GLN A 72 24.54 -11.28 28.25
C GLN A 72 23.86 -11.09 26.89
N GLN A 73 23.91 -9.87 26.36
CA GLN A 73 23.46 -9.54 25.01
C GLN A 73 24.54 -8.75 24.29
N GLN A 74 25.03 -9.31 23.19
CA GLN A 74 25.95 -8.62 22.28
C GLN A 74 25.17 -8.09 21.08
N LEU A 75 25.31 -6.80 20.80
CA LEU A 75 24.74 -6.16 19.62
C LEU A 75 25.80 -6.10 18.54
N THR A 76 25.54 -6.80 17.43
CA THR A 76 26.43 -6.77 16.26
C THR A 76 26.20 -5.53 15.43
N LEU A 77 27.20 -5.13 14.66
CA LEU A 77 27.10 -4.02 13.71
C LEU A 77 25.99 -4.29 12.69
N LYS A 78 25.89 -5.52 12.17
CA LYS A 78 24.82 -5.90 11.24
C LYS A 78 23.42 -5.70 11.83
N GLU A 79 23.17 -6.24 13.02
CA GLU A 79 21.87 -6.09 13.70
C GLU A 79 21.53 -4.60 13.91
N PHE A 80 22.51 -3.82 14.35
CA PHE A 80 22.32 -2.40 14.58
C PHE A 80 22.05 -1.60 13.30
N GLU A 81 22.81 -1.86 12.23
CA GLU A 81 22.64 -1.25 10.92
C GLU A 81 21.26 -1.52 10.32
N GLU A 82 20.80 -2.78 10.39
CA GLU A 82 19.47 -3.19 9.93
C GLU A 82 18.37 -2.39 10.64
N ARG A 83 18.46 -2.27 11.98
CA ARG A 83 17.50 -1.46 12.76
C ARG A 83 17.55 0.01 12.46
N TYR A 84 18.74 0.56 12.25
CA TYR A 84 18.91 1.96 11.91
C TYR A 84 18.24 2.29 10.57
N LEU A 85 18.38 1.41 9.58
CA LEU A 85 17.75 1.56 8.27
C LEU A 85 16.24 1.35 8.33
N GLU A 86 15.73 0.41 9.12
CA GLU A 86 14.28 0.23 9.34
C GLU A 86 13.63 1.50 9.95
N ASN A 87 14.34 2.17 10.85
CA ASN A 87 13.87 3.42 11.46
C ASN A 87 13.87 4.60 10.47
N ASN A 88 14.86 4.64 9.57
CA ASN A 88 15.06 5.71 8.60
C ASN A 88 14.50 5.31 7.23
N ARG A 89 13.28 5.77 6.94
CA ARG A 89 12.44 5.39 5.78
C ARG A 89 13.08 5.45 4.37
N SER A 90 14.31 5.95 4.23
CA SER A 90 15.11 5.71 3.03
C SER A 90 16.60 5.62 3.34
N VAL A 91 17.32 4.85 2.51
CA VAL A 91 18.79 4.76 2.57
C VAL A 91 19.42 6.15 2.40
N GLU A 92 18.85 7.02 1.56
CA GLU A 92 19.35 8.39 1.39
C GLU A 92 19.10 9.28 2.61
N SER A 93 18.05 9.01 3.40
CA SER A 93 17.83 9.68 4.68
C SER A 93 18.88 9.25 5.70
N ALA A 94 19.09 7.94 5.85
CA ALA A 94 20.06 7.38 6.77
C ALA A 94 21.51 7.82 6.46
N GLN A 95 21.83 8.03 5.18
CA GLN A 95 23.13 8.54 4.73
C GLN A 95 23.37 10.03 5.04
N ARG A 96 22.30 10.81 5.25
CA ARG A 96 22.38 12.25 5.55
C ARG A 96 22.35 12.57 7.05
N ASP A 97 22.19 11.57 7.89
CA ASP A 97 22.16 11.74 9.33
C ASP A 97 23.53 12.10 9.93
N SER A 98 23.53 12.69 11.12
CA SER A 98 24.75 13.00 11.86
C SER A 98 25.25 11.82 12.68
N LEU A 99 26.55 11.81 13.00
CA LEU A 99 27.13 10.83 13.94
C LEU A 99 26.43 10.91 15.32
N GLY A 100 25.96 12.08 15.73
CA GLY A 100 25.19 12.27 16.96
C GLY A 100 23.88 11.49 16.94
N ALA A 101 23.09 11.62 15.87
CA ALA A 101 21.84 10.89 15.69
C ALA A 101 22.05 9.37 15.64
N TYR A 102 23.14 8.93 15.01
CA TYR A 102 23.52 7.52 14.93
C TYR A 102 23.88 6.93 16.31
N LYS A 103 24.61 7.69 17.15
CA LYS A 103 24.89 7.33 18.55
C LYS A 103 23.64 7.35 19.43
N GLU A 104 22.79 8.35 19.26
CA GLU A 104 21.54 8.47 20.00
C GLU A 104 20.60 7.30 19.69
N PHE A 105 20.55 6.87 18.42
CA PHE A 105 19.82 5.66 18.05
C PHE A 105 20.38 4.41 18.72
N LEU A 106 21.71 4.24 18.79
CA LEU A 106 22.30 3.13 19.54
C LEU A 106 21.89 3.15 21.02
N ASN A 107 21.90 4.32 21.66
CA ASN A 107 21.46 4.45 23.04
C ASN A 107 20.00 4.05 23.23
N ARG A 108 19.09 4.54 22.37
CA ARG A 108 17.68 4.14 22.39
C ARG A 108 17.50 2.64 22.14
N TYR A 109 18.32 2.06 21.27
CA TYR A 109 18.28 0.62 21.01
C TYR A 109 18.76 -0.21 22.20
N ILE A 110 19.78 0.27 22.92
CA ILE A 110 20.20 -0.32 24.20
C ILE A 110 19.05 -0.22 25.21
N ASP A 111 18.44 0.95 25.37
CA ASP A 111 17.31 1.16 26.28
C ASP A 111 16.14 0.22 25.98
N PHE A 112 15.81 0.04 24.69
CA PHE A 112 14.85 -0.95 24.25
C PHE A 112 15.20 -2.37 24.74
N LYS A 113 16.46 -2.82 24.54
CA LYS A 113 16.90 -4.16 24.98
C LYS A 113 16.83 -4.32 26.49
N LEU A 114 17.16 -3.29 27.25
CA LEU A 114 17.06 -3.29 28.72
C LEU A 114 15.61 -3.42 29.19
N LYS A 115 14.68 -2.68 28.57
CA LYS A 115 13.25 -2.77 28.88
C LYS A 115 12.66 -4.14 28.55
N VAL A 116 13.04 -4.72 27.42
CA VAL A 116 12.65 -6.09 27.04
C VAL A 116 13.19 -7.11 28.06
N LYS A 117 14.44 -6.95 28.49
CA LYS A 117 15.03 -7.78 29.57
C LYS A 117 14.25 -7.65 30.88
N ASP A 118 13.86 -6.45 31.28
CA ASP A 118 13.03 -6.22 32.47
C ASP A 118 11.64 -6.88 32.34
N ALA A 119 11.06 -6.89 31.13
CA ALA A 119 9.82 -7.62 30.86
C ALA A 119 9.98 -9.13 31.11
N TYR A 120 11.11 -9.73 30.70
CA TYR A 120 11.43 -11.13 31.00
C TYR A 120 11.65 -11.37 32.49
N ASP A 121 12.37 -10.48 33.18
CA ASP A 121 12.61 -10.59 34.62
C ASP A 121 11.31 -10.53 35.43
N LYS A 122 10.31 -9.79 34.94
CA LYS A 122 8.96 -9.72 35.51
C LYS A 122 8.03 -10.86 35.09
N GLY A 123 8.51 -11.80 34.27
CA GLY A 123 7.75 -12.97 33.83
C GLY A 123 6.78 -12.73 32.67
N PHE A 124 6.80 -11.55 32.02
CA PHE A 124 5.89 -11.26 30.91
C PHE A 124 6.19 -12.09 29.65
N GLY A 125 7.37 -12.69 29.57
CA GLY A 125 7.71 -13.66 28.52
C GLY A 125 6.79 -14.89 28.47
N ASN A 126 6.06 -15.17 29.56
CA ASN A 126 5.11 -16.27 29.71
C ASN A 126 3.66 -15.78 29.91
N ASP A 127 3.39 -14.48 29.73
CA ASP A 127 2.05 -13.91 29.90
C ASP A 127 1.10 -14.46 28.81
N PRO A 128 -0.07 -15.02 29.18
CA PRO A 128 -1.03 -15.56 28.21
C PRO A 128 -1.51 -14.53 27.18
N ASP A 129 -1.60 -13.26 27.54
CA ASP A 129 -2.03 -12.20 26.64
C ASP A 129 -0.95 -11.89 25.59
N VAL A 130 0.31 -11.85 26.01
CA VAL A 130 1.47 -11.72 25.11
C VAL A 130 1.54 -12.91 24.15
N ALA A 131 1.36 -14.13 24.65
CA ALA A 131 1.35 -15.33 23.82
C ALA A 131 0.20 -15.33 22.81
N ARG A 132 -0.99 -14.89 23.22
CA ARG A 132 -2.18 -14.79 22.35
C ARG A 132 -1.97 -13.75 21.25
N GLU A 133 -1.45 -12.57 21.58
CA GLU A 133 -1.16 -11.52 20.61
C GLU A 133 -0.07 -11.95 19.62
N LEU A 134 1.03 -12.54 20.11
CA LEU A 134 2.09 -13.06 19.25
C LEU A 134 1.58 -14.13 18.27
N LYS A 135 0.71 -15.03 18.75
CA LYS A 135 0.07 -16.04 17.90
C LYS A 135 -0.76 -15.40 16.78
N GLN A 136 -1.50 -14.32 17.06
CA GLN A 136 -2.29 -13.63 16.04
C GLN A 136 -1.40 -13.07 14.91
N TYR A 137 -0.28 -12.42 15.24
CA TYR A 137 0.69 -11.98 14.23
C TYR A 137 1.29 -13.16 13.46
N ARG A 138 1.67 -14.23 14.18
CA ARG A 138 2.22 -15.45 13.56
C ARG A 138 1.27 -16.04 12.53
N ASP A 139 0.00 -16.20 12.89
CA ASP A 139 -1.02 -16.80 12.03
C ASP A 139 -1.25 -15.95 10.76
N GLN A 140 -1.14 -14.63 10.85
CA GLN A 140 -1.25 -13.72 9.71
C GLN A 140 -0.01 -13.76 8.79
N LEU A 141 1.18 -13.99 9.34
CA LEU A 141 2.45 -13.89 8.61
C LEU A 141 2.95 -15.22 8.05
N ALA A 142 2.63 -16.34 8.70
CA ALA A 142 3.22 -17.65 8.38
C ALA A 142 2.96 -18.10 6.94
N GLN A 143 1.70 -18.05 6.47
CA GLN A 143 1.37 -18.50 5.12
C GLN A 143 1.95 -17.57 4.03
N PRO A 144 1.78 -16.23 4.10
CA PRO A 144 2.42 -15.31 3.15
C PRO A 144 3.94 -15.49 3.09
N TYR A 145 4.60 -15.66 4.24
CA TYR A 145 6.04 -15.89 4.30
C TYR A 145 6.43 -17.20 3.59
N LEU A 146 5.73 -18.30 3.86
CA LEU A 146 6.00 -19.58 3.23
C LEU A 146 5.83 -19.50 1.71
N ILE A 147 4.75 -18.88 1.23
CA ILE A 147 4.50 -18.71 -0.22
C ILE A 147 5.57 -17.81 -0.86
N GLU A 148 5.97 -16.73 -0.19
CA GLU A 148 7.07 -15.88 -0.67
C GLU A 148 8.36 -16.67 -0.84
N LYS A 149 8.72 -17.44 0.19
CA LYS A 149 10.00 -18.14 0.26
C LYS A 149 10.08 -19.38 -0.62
N GLU A 150 9.01 -20.14 -0.70
CA GLU A 150 9.02 -21.45 -1.35
C GLU A 150 8.39 -21.46 -2.74
N VAL A 151 7.47 -20.53 -3.03
CA VAL A 151 6.80 -20.45 -4.33
C VAL A 151 7.40 -19.31 -5.16
N PHE A 152 7.45 -18.09 -4.63
CA PHE A 152 7.87 -16.93 -5.41
C PHE A 152 9.38 -16.84 -5.61
N ASP A 153 10.21 -17.02 -4.58
CA ASP A 153 11.68 -16.91 -4.68
C ASP A 153 12.30 -17.76 -5.81
N ALA A 154 11.85 -19.01 -5.95
CA ALA A 154 12.34 -19.91 -6.98
C ALA A 154 11.79 -19.52 -8.36
N ALA A 155 10.48 -19.24 -8.44
CA ALA A 155 9.81 -18.89 -9.68
C ALA A 155 10.30 -17.55 -10.27
N ILE A 156 10.58 -16.55 -9.42
CA ILE A 156 11.12 -15.26 -9.82
C ILE A 156 12.52 -15.42 -10.39
N ARG A 157 13.38 -16.21 -9.73
CA ARG A 157 14.73 -16.52 -10.25
C ARG A 157 14.68 -17.24 -11.58
N ASP A 158 13.86 -18.29 -11.70
CA ASP A 158 13.65 -19.02 -12.96
C ASP A 158 13.17 -18.07 -14.08
N LEU A 159 12.18 -17.23 -13.80
CA LEU A 159 11.66 -16.27 -14.77
C LEU A 159 12.70 -15.20 -15.13
N TYR A 160 13.46 -14.69 -14.18
CA TYR A 160 14.53 -13.72 -14.43
C TYR A 160 15.62 -14.29 -15.33
N GLU A 161 16.10 -15.50 -15.04
CA GLU A 161 17.11 -16.17 -15.86
C GLU A 161 16.60 -16.46 -17.27
N ARG A 162 15.36 -16.95 -17.39
CA ARG A 162 14.71 -17.13 -18.70
C ARG A 162 14.61 -15.81 -19.47
N ARG A 163 14.31 -14.71 -18.78
CA ARG A 163 14.21 -13.38 -19.38
C ARG A 163 15.53 -12.82 -19.89
N LYS A 164 16.68 -13.43 -19.60
CA LYS A 164 17.96 -13.04 -20.22
C LYS A 164 18.09 -13.50 -21.67
N VAL A 165 17.17 -14.35 -22.13
CA VAL A 165 17.18 -14.94 -23.46
C VAL A 165 15.85 -14.68 -24.16
N GLU A 166 15.90 -14.48 -25.47
CA GLU A 166 14.74 -14.36 -26.33
C GLU A 166 14.72 -15.50 -27.35
N ILE A 167 13.53 -15.96 -27.69
CA ILE A 167 13.29 -17.07 -28.62
C ILE A 167 12.47 -16.57 -29.80
N ASP A 168 12.97 -16.73 -31.03
CA ASP A 168 12.16 -16.57 -32.24
C ASP A 168 11.49 -17.89 -32.56
N ALA A 169 10.16 -17.92 -32.60
CA ALA A 169 9.42 -19.13 -32.89
C ALA A 169 8.25 -18.91 -33.86
N SER A 170 7.85 -20.01 -34.50
CA SER A 170 6.53 -20.17 -35.11
C SER A 170 5.74 -21.24 -34.36
N HIS A 171 4.41 -21.21 -34.48
CA HIS A 171 3.56 -22.27 -33.92
C HIS A 171 2.41 -22.68 -34.84
N ILE A 172 1.88 -23.88 -34.57
CA ILE A 172 0.64 -24.41 -35.12
C ILE A 172 -0.24 -24.79 -33.93
N LEU A 173 -1.44 -24.23 -33.86
CA LEU A 173 -2.41 -24.48 -32.78
C LEU A 173 -3.59 -25.30 -33.30
N THR A 174 -4.02 -26.30 -32.54
CA THR A 174 -5.35 -26.92 -32.67
C THR A 174 -6.12 -26.71 -31.38
N PHE A 175 -7.31 -26.10 -31.46
CA PHE A 175 -8.07 -25.72 -30.28
C PHE A 175 -8.60 -26.95 -29.55
N ALA A 176 -8.42 -26.95 -28.22
CA ALA A 176 -9.11 -27.87 -27.33
C ALA A 176 -9.26 -27.18 -25.97
N ALA A 177 -10.50 -26.98 -25.51
CA ALA A 177 -10.77 -26.43 -24.19
C ALA A 177 -10.13 -27.31 -23.09
N PRO A 178 -9.72 -26.75 -21.93
CA PRO A 178 -9.13 -27.54 -20.84
C PRO A 178 -10.01 -28.74 -20.42
N GLU A 179 -11.33 -28.55 -20.44
CA GLU A 179 -12.37 -29.51 -20.09
C GLU A 179 -12.99 -30.25 -21.30
N ALA A 180 -12.37 -30.18 -22.48
CA ALA A 180 -12.87 -30.83 -23.68
C ALA A 180 -12.98 -32.35 -23.50
N ALA A 181 -13.98 -32.97 -24.15
CA ALA A 181 -14.18 -34.41 -24.07
C ALA A 181 -12.96 -35.19 -24.62
N PRO A 182 -12.69 -36.41 -24.13
CA PRO A 182 -11.57 -37.22 -24.61
C PRO A 182 -11.53 -37.39 -26.14
N ALA A 183 -12.69 -37.52 -26.78
CA ALA A 183 -12.78 -37.61 -28.24
C ALA A 183 -12.30 -36.33 -28.95
N ASP A 184 -12.67 -35.15 -28.44
CA ASP A 184 -12.29 -33.85 -29.02
C ASP A 184 -10.80 -33.57 -28.84
N THR A 185 -10.27 -33.88 -27.64
CA THR A 185 -8.83 -33.74 -27.37
C THR A 185 -7.99 -34.66 -28.25
N LEU A 186 -8.42 -35.91 -28.45
CA LEU A 186 -7.74 -36.87 -29.33
C LEU A 186 -7.79 -36.41 -30.79
N LYS A 187 -8.93 -35.87 -31.26
CA LYS A 187 -9.05 -35.31 -32.61
C LYS A 187 -8.07 -34.15 -32.82
N ALA A 188 -8.00 -33.21 -31.88
CA ALA A 188 -7.08 -32.08 -31.94
C ALA A 188 -5.61 -32.53 -31.94
N TYR A 189 -5.28 -33.54 -31.12
CA TYR A 189 -3.93 -34.12 -31.03
C TYR A 189 -3.52 -34.82 -32.34
N ASN A 190 -4.40 -35.67 -32.89
CA ASN A 190 -4.13 -36.40 -34.14
C ASN A 190 -3.93 -35.44 -35.32
N LYS A 191 -4.67 -34.33 -35.37
CA LYS A 191 -4.48 -33.29 -36.39
C LYS A 191 -3.06 -32.70 -36.35
N LEU A 192 -2.47 -32.50 -35.17
CA LEU A 192 -1.07 -32.06 -35.06
C LEU A 192 -0.07 -33.19 -35.35
N LEU A 193 -0.39 -34.45 -35.07
CA LEU A 193 0.46 -35.56 -35.50
C LEU A 193 0.61 -35.57 -37.03
N ASP A 194 -0.48 -35.32 -37.76
CA ASP A 194 -0.43 -35.26 -39.22
C ASP A 194 0.36 -34.03 -39.71
N ALA A 195 0.18 -32.87 -39.08
CA ALA A 195 1.00 -31.69 -39.34
C ALA A 195 2.50 -31.98 -39.11
N LEU A 196 2.84 -32.67 -38.02
CA LEU A 196 4.22 -33.05 -37.69
C LEU A 196 4.82 -33.99 -38.74
N LYS A 197 4.05 -34.97 -39.23
CA LYS A 197 4.49 -35.88 -40.30
C LYS A 197 4.82 -35.12 -41.58
N GLU A 198 4.00 -34.14 -41.98
CA GLU A 198 4.28 -33.34 -43.18
C GLU A 198 5.56 -32.50 -43.01
N ILE A 199 5.77 -31.91 -41.83
CA ILE A 199 7.01 -31.18 -41.53
C ILE A 199 8.22 -32.12 -41.57
N GLN A 200 8.11 -33.32 -41.01
CA GLN A 200 9.17 -34.34 -41.02
C GLN A 200 9.47 -34.87 -42.43
N ALA A 201 8.47 -34.87 -43.32
CA ALA A 201 8.62 -35.20 -44.73
C ALA A 201 9.24 -34.05 -45.57
N GLY A 202 9.56 -32.91 -44.95
CA GLY A 202 10.25 -31.79 -45.59
C GLY A 202 9.35 -30.62 -46.01
N ALA A 203 8.05 -30.65 -45.69
CA ALA A 203 7.19 -29.50 -45.92
C ALA A 203 7.64 -28.30 -45.06
N SER A 204 7.56 -27.09 -45.61
CA SER A 204 7.91 -25.88 -44.86
C SER A 204 6.93 -25.69 -43.69
N PHE A 205 7.44 -25.21 -42.55
CA PHE A 205 6.59 -24.99 -41.37
C PHE A 205 5.48 -23.99 -41.66
N ASP A 206 5.77 -22.93 -42.41
CA ASP A 206 4.81 -21.88 -42.78
C ASP A 206 3.64 -22.41 -43.61
N SER A 207 3.91 -23.30 -44.60
CA SER A 207 2.85 -23.93 -45.39
C SER A 207 1.98 -24.88 -44.56
N VAL A 208 2.60 -25.62 -43.63
CA VAL A 208 1.88 -26.53 -42.74
C VAL A 208 1.06 -25.73 -41.72
N ALA A 209 1.59 -24.61 -41.22
CA ALA A 209 0.86 -23.71 -40.34
C ALA A 209 -0.39 -23.15 -41.01
N LEU A 210 -0.30 -22.62 -42.23
CA LEU A 210 -1.44 -22.13 -43.00
C LEU A 210 -2.53 -23.18 -43.24
N LYS A 211 -2.14 -24.45 -43.37
CA LYS A 211 -3.06 -25.57 -43.60
C LYS A 211 -3.71 -26.08 -42.32
N TYR A 212 -2.95 -26.19 -41.23
CA TYR A 212 -3.38 -26.90 -40.01
C TYR A 212 -3.74 -26.00 -38.84
N SER A 213 -3.10 -24.83 -38.72
CA SER A 213 -3.27 -23.96 -37.54
C SER A 213 -4.66 -23.34 -37.52
N GLU A 214 -5.26 -23.35 -36.34
CA GLU A 214 -6.53 -22.71 -36.04
C GLU A 214 -6.33 -21.34 -35.39
N ASP A 215 -5.07 -20.94 -35.11
CA ASP A 215 -4.77 -19.60 -34.62
C ASP A 215 -5.18 -18.55 -35.66
N PRO A 216 -6.06 -17.58 -35.33
CA PRO A 216 -6.51 -16.56 -36.27
C PRO A 216 -5.37 -15.74 -36.90
N SER A 217 -4.25 -15.56 -36.19
CA SER A 217 -3.09 -14.78 -36.65
C SER A 217 -2.34 -15.46 -37.80
N VAL A 218 -2.50 -16.78 -37.99
CA VAL A 218 -1.79 -17.56 -39.03
C VAL A 218 -1.99 -16.99 -40.43
N LYS A 219 -3.16 -16.40 -40.70
CA LYS A 219 -3.49 -15.78 -41.99
C LYS A 219 -2.62 -14.56 -42.31
N GLN A 220 -2.03 -13.94 -41.30
CA GLN A 220 -1.24 -12.71 -41.40
C GLN A 220 0.26 -12.99 -41.22
N ASN A 221 0.61 -13.90 -40.32
CA ASN A 221 2.01 -14.15 -39.93
C ASN A 221 2.53 -15.54 -40.33
N ASN A 222 1.73 -16.37 -41.00
CA ASN A 222 2.04 -17.76 -41.35
C ASN A 222 2.46 -18.62 -40.13
N GLY A 223 1.94 -18.27 -38.95
CA GLY A 223 2.26 -18.91 -37.67
C GLY A 223 3.52 -18.37 -36.99
N ARG A 224 4.20 -17.36 -37.56
CA ARG A 224 5.42 -16.78 -36.98
C ARG A 224 5.11 -15.78 -35.88
N LEU A 225 5.56 -16.08 -34.67
CA LEU A 225 5.37 -15.25 -33.48
C LEU A 225 6.45 -14.16 -33.35
N GLY A 226 7.63 -14.40 -33.93
CA GLY A 226 8.78 -13.55 -33.73
C GLY A 226 9.46 -13.82 -32.39
N TYR A 227 10.33 -12.91 -31.99
CA TYR A 227 11.04 -13.01 -30.71
C TYR A 227 10.09 -12.77 -29.53
N PHE A 228 10.24 -13.57 -28.48
CA PHE A 228 9.61 -13.33 -27.19
C PHE A 228 10.53 -13.78 -26.05
N THR A 229 10.28 -13.26 -24.85
CA THR A 229 10.99 -13.61 -23.63
C THR A 229 10.04 -14.17 -22.57
N GLY A 230 10.59 -14.67 -21.45
CA GLY A 230 9.81 -15.29 -20.38
C GLY A 230 8.72 -14.37 -19.81
N GLY A 231 7.53 -14.92 -19.62
CA GLY A 231 6.35 -14.21 -19.11
C GLY A 231 5.53 -13.52 -20.21
N MET A 232 5.86 -13.70 -21.48
CA MET A 232 5.08 -13.20 -22.62
C MET A 232 4.08 -14.23 -23.16
N MET A 233 4.39 -15.53 -23.02
CA MET A 233 3.53 -16.61 -23.49
C MET A 233 2.88 -17.36 -22.31
N VAL A 234 1.92 -18.25 -22.61
CA VAL A 234 1.38 -19.18 -21.60
C VAL A 234 2.48 -20.16 -21.17
N TYR A 235 2.46 -20.55 -19.89
CA TYR A 235 3.63 -21.17 -19.26
C TYR A 235 4.06 -22.48 -19.94
N GLN A 236 3.12 -23.37 -20.28
CA GLN A 236 3.43 -24.65 -20.92
C GLN A 236 3.97 -24.46 -22.35
N PHE A 237 3.47 -23.45 -23.08
CA PHE A 237 4.00 -23.09 -24.40
C PHE A 237 5.45 -22.62 -24.27
N GLU A 238 5.70 -21.73 -23.31
CA GLU A 238 7.02 -21.21 -23.00
C GLU A 238 8.01 -22.32 -22.63
N ASP A 239 7.63 -23.24 -21.74
CA ASP A 239 8.45 -24.41 -21.40
C ASP A 239 8.81 -25.24 -22.65
N GLY A 240 7.83 -25.50 -23.51
CA GLY A 240 8.05 -26.22 -24.77
C GLY A 240 9.00 -25.49 -25.72
N ALA A 241 8.86 -24.17 -25.87
CA ALA A 241 9.73 -23.37 -26.71
C ALA A 241 11.16 -23.30 -26.16
N TYR A 242 11.33 -23.03 -24.86
CA TYR A 242 12.65 -22.91 -24.24
C TYR A 242 13.40 -24.25 -24.17
N ALA A 243 12.70 -25.38 -24.10
CA ALA A 243 13.27 -26.72 -24.15
C ALA A 243 13.66 -27.16 -25.59
N THR A 244 13.14 -26.49 -26.62
CA THR A 244 13.40 -26.84 -28.01
C THR A 244 14.66 -26.14 -28.54
N LYS A 245 15.52 -26.90 -29.23
CA LYS A 245 16.76 -26.36 -29.83
C LYS A 245 16.42 -25.49 -31.06
N PRO A 246 17.17 -24.41 -31.31
CA PRO A 246 17.07 -23.67 -32.58
C PRO A 246 17.16 -24.59 -33.79
N GLY A 247 16.33 -24.32 -34.79
CA GLY A 247 16.17 -25.16 -35.97
C GLY A 247 15.31 -26.43 -35.77
N SER A 248 14.79 -26.71 -34.58
CA SER A 248 13.99 -27.91 -34.29
C SER A 248 12.51 -27.60 -34.04
N VAL A 249 11.66 -28.62 -34.17
CA VAL A 249 10.23 -28.57 -33.79
C VAL A 249 10.06 -29.27 -32.44
N SER A 250 9.26 -28.68 -31.55
CA SER A 250 8.95 -29.22 -30.24
C SER A 250 8.12 -30.52 -30.33
N PRO A 251 8.08 -31.33 -29.27
CA PRO A 251 6.95 -32.23 -29.04
C PRO A 251 5.62 -31.46 -29.04
N ILE A 252 4.50 -32.17 -29.17
CA ILE A 252 3.17 -31.56 -29.05
C ILE A 252 2.97 -31.06 -27.61
N VAL A 253 2.73 -29.76 -27.45
CA VAL A 253 2.59 -29.09 -26.16
C VAL A 253 1.11 -28.81 -25.87
N ARG A 254 0.62 -29.22 -24.70
CA ARG A 254 -0.73 -28.90 -24.24
C ARG A 254 -0.74 -27.61 -23.41
N THR A 255 -1.62 -26.69 -23.74
CA THR A 255 -1.88 -25.42 -23.02
C THR A 255 -3.38 -25.26 -22.79
N ARG A 256 -3.84 -24.26 -22.04
CA ARG A 256 -5.29 -23.95 -21.93
C ARG A 256 -6.02 -23.68 -23.26
N PHE A 257 -5.30 -23.32 -24.34
CA PHE A 257 -5.91 -23.06 -25.65
C PHE A 257 -6.07 -24.32 -26.51
N GLY A 258 -5.35 -25.38 -26.20
CA GLY A 258 -5.30 -26.58 -27.04
C GLY A 258 -3.91 -27.15 -27.12
N TYR A 259 -3.61 -27.78 -28.23
CA TYR A 259 -2.32 -28.38 -28.51
C TYR A 259 -1.51 -27.52 -29.47
N HIS A 260 -0.19 -27.48 -29.28
CA HIS A 260 0.73 -26.67 -30.08
C HIS A 260 1.89 -27.50 -30.60
N LEU A 261 2.29 -27.26 -31.84
CA LEU A 261 3.64 -27.53 -32.33
C LEU A 261 4.41 -26.22 -32.40
N ILE A 262 5.64 -26.21 -31.92
CA ILE A 262 6.47 -25.00 -31.84
C ILE A 262 7.74 -25.22 -32.64
N LYS A 263 8.00 -24.40 -33.66
CA LYS A 263 9.27 -24.36 -34.37
C LYS A 263 10.12 -23.24 -33.79
N VAL A 264 11.27 -23.58 -33.21
CA VAL A 264 12.23 -22.57 -32.77
C VAL A 264 13.18 -22.27 -33.92
N TRP A 265 13.27 -21.01 -34.31
CA TRP A 265 14.15 -20.52 -35.37
C TRP A 265 15.50 -20.12 -34.80
N ASP A 266 15.47 -19.28 -33.77
CA ASP A 266 16.66 -18.66 -33.22
C ASP A 266 16.53 -18.41 -31.71
N ARG A 267 17.68 -18.20 -31.07
CA ARG A 267 17.82 -17.87 -29.66
C ARG A 267 18.90 -16.79 -29.51
N ARG A 268 18.55 -15.67 -28.90
CA ARG A 268 19.49 -14.55 -28.66
C ARG A 268 19.47 -14.08 -27.22
N GLU A 269 20.52 -13.38 -26.82
CA GLU A 269 20.51 -12.62 -25.56
C GLU A 269 19.44 -11.52 -25.63
N ARG A 270 18.74 -11.27 -24.51
CA ARG A 270 17.68 -10.27 -24.46
C ARG A 270 18.25 -8.90 -24.81
N VAL A 271 17.64 -8.28 -25.81
CA VAL A 271 17.98 -6.92 -26.18
C VAL A 271 17.41 -5.96 -25.13
N PRO A 272 18.16 -4.93 -24.70
CA PRO A 272 17.65 -3.96 -23.74
C PRO A 272 16.48 -3.16 -24.33
N ASP A 273 15.48 -2.83 -23.50
CA ASP A 273 14.37 -1.98 -23.92
C ASP A 273 14.92 -0.63 -24.41
N ILE A 274 14.44 -0.14 -25.55
CA ILE A 274 14.90 1.10 -26.18
C ILE A 274 13.81 2.16 -26.15
N ARG A 275 14.18 3.42 -25.91
CA ARG A 275 13.26 4.54 -26.12
C ARG A 275 13.48 5.09 -27.51
N VAL A 276 12.41 5.17 -28.29
CA VAL A 276 12.50 5.69 -29.66
C VAL A 276 11.47 6.77 -29.92
N SER A 277 11.83 7.69 -30.81
CA SER A 277 10.90 8.60 -31.45
C SER A 277 10.71 8.20 -32.91
N HIS A 278 9.51 8.39 -33.47
CA HIS A 278 9.27 8.10 -34.88
C HIS A 278 8.46 9.18 -35.60
N ILE A 279 8.63 9.23 -36.91
CA ILE A 279 7.81 10.01 -37.83
C ILE A 279 7.12 9.02 -38.75
N LEU A 280 5.79 8.95 -38.69
CA LEU A 280 4.97 8.11 -39.57
C LEU A 280 4.42 8.94 -40.73
N CYS A 281 4.59 8.47 -41.95
CA CYS A 281 3.82 8.91 -43.12
C CYS A 281 2.88 7.77 -43.52
N ALA A 282 1.60 7.90 -43.18
CA ALA A 282 0.64 6.81 -43.26
C ALA A 282 0.19 6.53 -44.70
N PHE A 283 -0.15 5.27 -44.99
CA PHE A 283 -0.79 4.92 -46.27
C PHE A 283 -2.25 5.38 -46.29
N LYS A 284 -2.66 6.03 -47.38
CA LYS A 284 -4.08 6.33 -47.63
C LYS A 284 -4.85 5.09 -48.10
N SER A 285 -4.18 4.20 -48.80
CA SER A 285 -4.65 2.85 -49.13
C SER A 285 -3.44 1.92 -49.35
N PRO A 286 -3.61 0.59 -49.30
CA PRO A 286 -2.50 -0.36 -49.53
C PRO A 286 -1.80 -0.22 -50.88
N THR A 287 -2.45 0.39 -51.87
CA THR A 287 -1.95 0.57 -53.24
C THR A 287 -1.47 1.98 -53.55
N ASP A 288 -1.86 2.98 -52.75
CA ASP A 288 -1.45 4.38 -52.90
C ASP A 288 -0.40 4.77 -51.84
N THR A 289 0.85 4.39 -52.10
CA THR A 289 1.98 4.61 -51.17
C THR A 289 2.94 5.71 -51.64
N ILE A 290 2.79 6.25 -52.85
CA ILE A 290 3.75 7.17 -53.47
C ILE A 290 3.82 8.48 -52.67
N ALA A 291 2.67 9.09 -52.37
CA ALA A 291 2.63 10.34 -51.62
C ALA A 291 3.26 10.21 -50.22
N ALA A 292 3.03 9.08 -49.53
CA ALA A 292 3.64 8.80 -48.25
C ALA A 292 5.16 8.65 -48.35
N TYR A 293 5.65 8.01 -49.43
CA TYR A 293 7.08 7.85 -49.69
C TYR A 293 7.76 9.19 -50.02
N GLU A 294 7.14 10.03 -50.83
CA GLU A 294 7.65 11.37 -51.15
C GLU A 294 7.74 12.24 -49.90
N LYS A 295 6.68 12.23 -49.07
CA LYS A 295 6.62 12.96 -47.80
C LYS A 295 7.74 12.52 -46.85
N ILE A 296 7.90 11.22 -46.59
CA ILE A 296 8.94 10.74 -45.68
C ILE A 296 10.35 10.99 -46.24
N THR A 297 10.52 10.97 -47.57
CA THR A 297 11.81 11.26 -48.22
C THR A 297 12.21 12.74 -48.05
N ALA A 298 11.25 13.65 -48.18
CA ALA A 298 11.48 15.08 -47.91
C ALA A 298 11.91 15.30 -46.45
N ILE A 299 11.25 14.62 -45.50
CA ILE A 299 11.60 14.67 -44.07
C ILE A 299 13.00 14.09 -43.82
N ALA A 300 13.33 12.95 -44.43
CA ALA A 300 14.66 12.34 -44.33
C ALA A 300 15.76 13.29 -44.82
N ASN A 301 15.51 14.02 -45.92
CA ASN A 301 16.46 15.01 -46.44
C ASN A 301 16.59 16.23 -45.50
N ALA A 302 15.49 16.70 -44.92
CA ALA A 302 15.53 17.78 -43.93
C ALA A 302 16.36 17.38 -42.69
N LEU A 303 16.22 16.14 -42.21
CA LEU A 303 17.01 15.60 -41.10
C LEU A 303 18.50 15.50 -41.45
N LYS A 304 18.85 15.05 -42.67
CA LYS A 304 20.23 15.03 -43.15
C LYS A 304 20.87 16.43 -43.19
N ASN A 305 20.06 17.46 -43.41
CA ASN A 305 20.48 18.86 -43.43
C ASN A 305 20.44 19.54 -42.05
N GLY A 306 20.36 18.77 -40.95
CA GLY A 306 20.40 19.31 -39.59
C GLY A 306 19.04 19.73 -39.02
N GLY A 307 17.93 19.33 -39.64
CA GLY A 307 16.59 19.58 -39.12
C GLY A 307 16.35 18.91 -37.75
N ASP A 308 15.55 19.55 -36.90
CA ASP A 308 15.18 18.99 -35.60
C ASP A 308 14.12 17.89 -35.75
N PHE A 309 14.41 16.70 -35.21
CA PHE A 309 13.54 15.54 -35.35
C PHE A 309 12.20 15.72 -34.63
N ALA A 310 12.21 16.28 -33.42
CA ALA A 310 10.99 16.42 -32.63
C ALA A 310 10.03 17.41 -33.29
N LYS A 311 10.55 18.51 -33.85
CA LYS A 311 9.77 19.47 -34.62
C LYS A 311 9.19 18.84 -35.89
N LEU A 312 10.01 18.15 -36.68
CA LEU A 312 9.53 17.47 -37.90
C LEU A 312 8.48 16.40 -37.58
N ALA A 313 8.62 15.70 -36.46
CA ALA A 313 7.62 14.76 -35.98
C ALA A 313 6.31 15.47 -35.62
N ALA A 314 6.37 16.57 -34.86
CA ALA A 314 5.20 17.35 -34.47
C ALA A 314 4.48 17.96 -35.67
N ASP A 315 5.22 18.44 -36.66
CA ASP A 315 4.67 19.16 -37.81
C ASP A 315 4.16 18.22 -38.91
N SER A 316 4.75 17.02 -39.05
CA SER A 316 4.55 16.18 -40.25
C SER A 316 4.19 14.72 -40.00
N SER A 317 4.29 14.20 -38.77
CA SER A 317 3.94 12.80 -38.49
C SER A 317 2.43 12.61 -38.50
N ASP A 318 1.96 11.56 -39.17
CA ASP A 318 0.56 11.15 -39.21
C ASP A 318 0.15 10.30 -37.98
N ASP A 319 1.10 9.98 -37.07
CA ASP A 319 0.79 9.35 -35.79
C ASP A 319 0.39 10.40 -34.74
N THR A 320 -0.92 10.60 -34.59
CA THR A 320 -1.50 11.58 -33.66
C THR A 320 -1.19 11.32 -32.19
N GLY A 321 -0.80 10.09 -31.81
CA GLY A 321 -0.48 9.72 -30.43
C GLY A 321 0.95 10.09 -30.00
N SER A 322 1.88 10.22 -30.95
CA SER A 322 3.29 10.53 -30.69
C SER A 322 3.73 11.88 -31.26
N ALA A 323 3.13 12.38 -32.34
CA ALA A 323 3.50 13.64 -32.99
C ALA A 323 3.58 14.82 -31.99
N PRO A 324 2.58 15.07 -31.11
CA PRO A 324 2.66 16.17 -30.15
C PRO A 324 3.79 16.05 -29.12
N ARG A 325 4.37 14.86 -28.96
CA ARG A 325 5.50 14.55 -28.08
C ARG A 325 6.80 14.40 -28.87
N GLY A 326 6.89 15.03 -30.05
CA GLY A 326 8.08 14.95 -30.90
C GLY A 326 8.33 13.56 -31.48
N GLY A 327 7.28 12.75 -31.62
CA GLY A 327 7.35 11.38 -32.10
C GLY A 327 7.70 10.34 -31.04
N ASP A 328 7.89 10.73 -29.77
CA ASP A 328 8.30 9.82 -28.70
C ASP A 328 7.20 8.80 -28.35
N ILE A 329 7.53 7.51 -28.50
CA ILE A 329 6.64 6.39 -28.15
C ILE A 329 7.04 5.71 -26.84
N GLY A 330 8.02 6.25 -26.11
CA GLY A 330 8.49 5.70 -24.85
C GLY A 330 9.40 4.46 -25.02
N PHE A 331 9.65 3.77 -23.91
CA PHE A 331 10.45 2.54 -23.92
C PHE A 331 9.64 1.39 -24.54
N SER A 332 10.25 0.74 -25.52
CA SER A 332 9.71 -0.41 -26.23
C SER A 332 10.72 -1.55 -26.17
N GLY A 333 10.23 -2.72 -25.76
CA GLY A 333 10.97 -3.98 -25.78
C GLY A 333 10.47 -4.88 -26.91
N THR A 334 11.05 -6.07 -26.99
CA THR A 334 10.71 -7.10 -27.98
C THR A 334 9.20 -7.42 -28.01
N GLY A 335 8.65 -7.54 -29.21
CA GLY A 335 7.25 -7.87 -29.49
C GLY A 335 6.26 -6.73 -29.24
N ARG A 336 6.72 -5.51 -28.94
CA ARG A 336 5.85 -4.34 -28.69
C ARG A 336 5.53 -3.53 -29.94
N THR A 337 6.33 -3.67 -30.99
CA THR A 337 6.13 -3.01 -32.29
C THR A 337 6.11 -4.05 -33.41
N VAL A 338 5.62 -3.65 -34.60
CA VAL A 338 5.62 -4.54 -35.76
C VAL A 338 7.05 -4.86 -36.20
N LYS A 339 7.29 -6.10 -36.64
CA LYS A 339 8.62 -6.64 -36.93
C LYS A 339 9.54 -5.70 -37.74
N PRO A 340 9.11 -5.10 -38.88
CA PRO A 340 10.01 -4.21 -39.63
C PRO A 340 10.46 -2.97 -38.85
N PHE A 341 9.57 -2.41 -38.02
CA PHE A 341 9.89 -1.28 -37.15
C PHE A 341 10.87 -1.71 -36.07
N GLU A 342 10.59 -2.84 -35.41
CA GLU A 342 11.41 -3.39 -34.34
C GLU A 342 12.85 -3.69 -34.80
N GLU A 343 13.00 -4.39 -35.92
CA GLU A 343 14.30 -4.73 -36.49
C GLU A 343 15.13 -3.49 -36.81
N ALA A 344 14.52 -2.47 -37.41
CA ALA A 344 15.18 -1.21 -37.71
C ALA A 344 15.56 -0.44 -36.45
N ALA A 345 14.68 -0.41 -35.44
CA ALA A 345 14.91 0.28 -34.18
C ALA A 345 16.05 -0.36 -33.36
N PHE A 346 16.07 -1.69 -33.26
CA PHE A 346 17.13 -2.41 -32.55
C PHE A 346 18.48 -2.40 -33.28
N ALA A 347 18.49 -2.19 -34.61
CA ALA A 347 19.72 -2.08 -35.39
C ALA A 347 20.48 -0.74 -35.18
N LEU A 348 19.83 0.29 -34.65
CA LEU A 348 20.45 1.60 -34.33
C LEU A 348 21.48 1.42 -33.22
N LYS A 349 22.70 1.98 -33.33
CA LYS A 349 23.78 1.67 -32.37
C LYS A 349 23.89 2.74 -31.29
N ASN A 350 23.87 4.01 -31.67
CA ASN A 350 24.12 5.13 -30.78
C ASN A 350 22.83 5.91 -30.50
N ILE A 351 22.73 6.47 -29.29
CA ILE A 351 21.67 7.42 -28.97
C ILE A 351 21.80 8.62 -29.92
N GLY A 352 20.71 8.95 -30.61
CA GLY A 352 20.65 9.97 -31.65
C GLY A 352 20.58 9.41 -33.08
N ASP A 353 20.97 8.15 -33.30
CA ASP A 353 20.91 7.52 -34.62
C ASP A 353 19.49 7.52 -35.19
N ILE A 354 19.36 7.74 -36.50
CA ILE A 354 18.10 7.71 -37.23
C ILE A 354 18.14 6.56 -38.25
N SER A 355 17.08 5.76 -38.32
CA SER A 355 16.96 4.64 -39.23
C SER A 355 16.89 5.09 -40.70
N PRO A 356 17.17 4.17 -41.66
CA PRO A 356 16.64 4.31 -43.01
C PRO A 356 15.11 4.42 -43.01
N ILE A 357 14.51 4.76 -44.15
CA ILE A 357 13.05 4.74 -44.32
C ILE A 357 12.57 3.29 -44.15
N VAL A 358 11.74 3.05 -43.14
CA VAL A 358 11.20 1.73 -42.80
C VAL A 358 9.77 1.62 -43.30
N ARG A 359 9.46 0.61 -44.10
CA ARG A 359 8.08 0.33 -44.52
C ARG A 359 7.43 -0.64 -43.53
N THR A 360 6.25 -0.28 -43.04
CA THR A 360 5.38 -1.18 -42.25
C THR A 360 4.00 -1.29 -42.90
N GLN A 361 3.09 -2.04 -42.28
CA GLN A 361 1.68 -2.07 -42.69
C GLN A 361 0.94 -0.74 -42.48
N PHE A 362 1.48 0.17 -41.65
CA PHE A 362 0.86 1.45 -41.34
C PHE A 362 1.32 2.59 -42.25
N GLY A 363 2.51 2.47 -42.85
CA GLY A 363 3.11 3.53 -43.64
C GLY A 363 4.63 3.42 -43.73
N TYR A 364 5.26 4.55 -44.04
CA TYR A 364 6.70 4.70 -43.94
C TYR A 364 7.10 5.41 -42.66
N HIS A 365 8.19 4.97 -42.05
CA HIS A 365 8.68 5.48 -40.78
C HIS A 365 10.14 5.91 -40.87
N LEU A 366 10.48 6.97 -40.16
CA LEU A 366 11.84 7.24 -39.70
C LEU A 366 11.87 7.07 -38.19
N ILE A 367 12.86 6.35 -37.67
CA ILE A 367 12.94 5.97 -36.26
C ILE A 367 14.24 6.53 -35.69
N LYS A 368 14.16 7.26 -34.58
CA LYS A 368 15.31 7.80 -33.87
C LYS A 368 15.47 7.11 -32.53
N LEU A 369 16.67 6.60 -32.25
CA LEU A 369 17.02 6.08 -30.93
C LEU A 369 17.25 7.24 -29.97
N THR A 370 16.53 7.27 -28.85
CA THR A 370 16.61 8.38 -27.88
C THR A 370 17.14 7.95 -26.53
N ASP A 371 16.99 6.67 -26.16
CA ASP A 371 17.54 6.13 -24.92
C ASP A 371 17.62 4.59 -24.97
N ARG A 372 18.39 3.98 -24.07
CA ARG A 372 18.48 2.53 -23.86
C ARG A 372 18.42 2.22 -22.37
N LYS A 373 17.44 1.41 -21.97
CA LYS A 373 17.28 0.98 -20.58
C LYS A 373 18.21 -0.18 -20.29
N LYS A 374 19.06 -0.06 -19.27
CA LYS A 374 19.86 -1.20 -18.80
C LYS A 374 18.93 -2.29 -18.21
N PRO A 375 19.18 -3.58 -18.45
CA PRO A 375 18.47 -4.66 -17.75
C PRO A 375 18.58 -4.46 -16.23
N GLY A 376 17.47 -4.64 -15.50
CA GLY A 376 17.46 -4.52 -14.05
C GLY A 376 18.18 -5.70 -13.38
N THR A 377 18.54 -5.53 -12.12
CA THR A 377 18.94 -6.65 -11.26
C THR A 377 17.71 -7.46 -10.86
N LEU A 378 17.90 -8.73 -10.49
CA LEU A 378 16.84 -9.59 -9.96
C LEU A 378 16.03 -8.90 -8.86
N ASP A 379 16.69 -8.22 -7.94
CA ASP A 379 16.04 -7.52 -6.82
C ASP A 379 15.21 -6.33 -7.31
N SER A 380 15.73 -5.55 -8.26
CA SER A 380 15.00 -4.41 -8.83
C SER A 380 13.78 -4.81 -9.66
N GLU A 381 13.80 -6.00 -10.28
CA GLU A 381 12.70 -6.51 -11.11
C GLU A 381 11.75 -7.45 -10.34
N ARG A 382 12.06 -7.77 -9.09
CA ARG A 382 11.41 -8.81 -8.30
C ARG A 382 9.88 -8.66 -8.26
N ASP A 383 9.39 -7.45 -8.00
CA ASP A 383 7.95 -7.17 -7.89
C ASP A 383 7.22 -7.27 -9.24
N GLU A 384 7.87 -6.86 -10.32
CA GLU A 384 7.33 -7.04 -11.68
C GLU A 384 7.21 -8.53 -12.02
N LEU A 385 8.28 -9.29 -11.77
CA LEU A 385 8.34 -10.73 -12.02
C LEU A 385 7.33 -11.50 -11.17
N LYS A 386 7.22 -11.15 -9.88
CA LYS A 386 6.21 -11.69 -8.99
C LYS A 386 4.80 -11.42 -9.50
N SER A 387 4.55 -10.20 -10.00
CA SER A 387 3.27 -9.82 -10.60
C SER A 387 2.98 -10.57 -11.89
N LEU A 388 3.99 -10.89 -12.71
CA LEU A 388 3.84 -11.75 -13.88
C LEU A 388 3.47 -13.19 -13.48
N ILE A 389 4.17 -13.77 -12.51
CA ILE A 389 3.90 -15.11 -11.99
C ILE A 389 2.49 -15.19 -11.39
N LYS A 390 2.09 -14.21 -10.57
CA LYS A 390 0.77 -14.17 -9.94
C LYS A 390 -0.36 -14.06 -10.96
N ARG A 391 -0.17 -13.33 -12.06
CA ARG A 391 -1.14 -13.22 -13.16
C ARG A 391 -1.21 -14.48 -14.00
N ASN A 392 -0.12 -15.24 -14.07
CA ASN A 392 -0.07 -16.54 -14.75
C ASN A 392 -0.49 -17.66 -13.78
N THR A 393 -1.80 -17.86 -13.63
CA THR A 393 -2.38 -18.86 -12.71
C THR A 393 -1.81 -20.27 -12.93
N GLU A 394 -1.51 -20.65 -14.17
CA GLU A 394 -0.93 -21.96 -14.50
C GLU A 394 0.48 -22.11 -13.91
N LYS A 395 1.34 -21.10 -14.10
CA LYS A 395 2.67 -21.07 -13.48
C LYS A 395 2.57 -21.06 -11.96
N PHE A 396 1.72 -20.21 -11.39
CA PHE A 396 1.56 -20.13 -9.93
C PHE A 396 1.12 -21.47 -9.32
N ASN A 397 0.15 -22.15 -9.94
CA ASN A 397 -0.31 -23.48 -9.50
C ASN A 397 0.79 -24.55 -9.68
N ALA A 398 1.55 -24.49 -10.78
CA ALA A 398 2.66 -25.41 -10.99
C ALA A 398 3.74 -25.27 -9.90
N GLU A 399 4.07 -24.05 -9.48
CA GLU A 399 5.03 -23.81 -8.41
C GLU A 399 4.50 -24.25 -7.03
N GLN A 400 3.20 -24.08 -6.76
CA GLN A 400 2.58 -24.67 -5.57
C GLN A 400 2.62 -26.20 -5.58
N ASN A 401 2.40 -26.83 -6.73
CA ASN A 401 2.48 -28.29 -6.85
C ASN A 401 3.91 -28.80 -6.63
N LYS A 402 4.93 -28.05 -7.10
CA LYS A 402 6.33 -28.36 -6.80
C LYS A 402 6.60 -28.27 -5.30
N LEU A 403 6.08 -27.25 -4.61
CA LEU A 403 6.17 -27.17 -3.16
C LEU A 403 5.51 -28.39 -2.49
N THR A 404 4.27 -28.73 -2.87
CA THR A 404 3.58 -29.92 -2.34
C THR A 404 4.38 -31.19 -2.55
N ALA A 405 4.94 -31.40 -3.75
CA ALA A 405 5.78 -32.56 -4.04
C ALA A 405 7.05 -32.59 -3.18
N LYS A 406 7.73 -31.43 -3.02
CA LYS A 406 8.88 -31.28 -2.11
C LYS A 406 8.51 -31.61 -0.67
N LEU A 407 7.37 -31.12 -0.18
CA LEU A 407 6.89 -31.41 1.18
C LEU A 407 6.52 -32.87 1.36
N LYS A 408 5.88 -33.50 0.37
CA LYS A 408 5.59 -34.95 0.40
C LYS A 408 6.89 -35.75 0.52
N ALA A 409 7.90 -35.44 -0.30
CA ALA A 409 9.19 -36.11 -0.28
C ALA A 409 9.95 -35.90 1.03
N THR A 410 10.00 -34.66 1.53
CA THR A 410 10.79 -34.30 2.73
C THR A 410 10.18 -34.84 4.02
N ASN A 411 8.85 -35.02 4.05
CA ASN A 411 8.13 -35.41 5.27
C ASN A 411 7.67 -36.89 5.27
N ASN A 412 8.23 -37.74 4.41
CA ASN A 412 7.91 -39.17 4.30
C ASN A 412 6.41 -39.42 4.12
N TYR A 413 5.80 -38.74 3.16
CA TYR A 413 4.38 -38.89 2.87
C TYR A 413 4.06 -40.28 2.33
N THR A 414 3.09 -40.95 2.94
CA THR A 414 2.58 -42.26 2.52
C THR A 414 1.06 -42.23 2.46
N GLU A 415 0.47 -42.86 1.45
CA GLU A 415 -0.98 -42.98 1.26
C GLU A 415 -1.43 -44.44 1.29
N SER A 416 -2.66 -44.67 1.73
CA SER A 416 -3.28 -46.00 1.76
C SER A 416 -4.34 -46.13 0.69
N ALA A 417 -3.99 -46.75 -0.44
CA ALA A 417 -4.93 -47.03 -1.52
C ALA A 417 -6.12 -47.90 -1.05
N SER A 418 -5.86 -48.87 -0.15
CA SER A 418 -6.92 -49.73 0.41
C SER A 418 -7.90 -48.94 1.27
N ALA A 419 -7.43 -47.96 2.05
CA ALA A 419 -8.32 -47.10 2.84
C ALA A 419 -9.24 -46.26 1.95
N LEU A 420 -8.72 -45.71 0.85
CA LEU A 420 -9.54 -44.93 -0.10
C LEU A 420 -10.54 -45.80 -0.84
N ALA A 421 -10.16 -47.03 -1.21
CA ALA A 421 -11.09 -47.99 -1.82
C ALA A 421 -12.22 -48.36 -0.84
N MET A 422 -11.91 -48.53 0.45
CA MET A 422 -12.92 -48.73 1.50
C MET A 422 -13.89 -47.54 1.58
N LEU A 423 -13.36 -46.31 1.62
CA LEU A 423 -14.19 -45.09 1.62
C LEU A 423 -15.07 -45.00 0.38
N PHE A 424 -14.51 -45.27 -0.80
CA PHE A 424 -15.24 -45.26 -2.06
C PHE A 424 -16.37 -46.29 -2.08
N SER A 425 -16.14 -47.52 -1.58
CA SER A 425 -17.18 -48.57 -1.51
C SER A 425 -18.38 -48.21 -0.62
N LYS A 426 -18.20 -47.28 0.32
CA LYS A 426 -19.25 -46.80 1.24
C LYS A 426 -20.05 -45.63 0.69
N MET A 427 -19.59 -45.01 -0.40
CA MET A 427 -20.31 -43.96 -1.12
C MET A 427 -21.15 -44.63 -2.23
N ASP A 428 -22.47 -44.44 -2.25
CA ASP A 428 -23.30 -44.95 -3.34
C ASP A 428 -22.86 -44.30 -4.65
N THR A 429 -22.36 -45.12 -5.57
CA THR A 429 -21.86 -44.68 -6.88
C THR A 429 -22.96 -44.45 -7.91
N SER A 430 -24.21 -44.82 -7.59
CA SER A 430 -25.36 -44.81 -8.50
C SER A 430 -26.42 -43.75 -8.15
N SER A 431 -26.50 -43.34 -6.88
CA SER A 431 -27.31 -42.22 -6.42
C SER A 431 -26.47 -41.34 -5.49
N ALA A 432 -26.73 -40.02 -5.48
CA ALA A 432 -25.98 -39.09 -4.64
C ALA A 432 -26.31 -39.35 -3.16
N THR A 433 -25.68 -40.35 -2.52
CA THR A 433 -25.67 -40.42 -1.05
C THR A 433 -25.11 -39.08 -0.59
N PRO A 434 -25.91 -38.26 0.12
CA PRO A 434 -25.42 -37.00 0.60
C PRO A 434 -24.18 -37.27 1.44
N LEU A 435 -23.08 -36.60 1.13
CA LEU A 435 -21.83 -36.73 1.89
C LEU A 435 -22.02 -36.46 3.39
N ALA A 436 -23.08 -35.70 3.73
CA ALA A 436 -23.55 -35.46 5.09
C ALA A 436 -24.00 -36.74 5.83
N THR A 437 -24.51 -37.76 5.13
CA THR A 437 -25.05 -39.01 5.69
C THR A 437 -24.09 -40.20 5.55
N LEU A 438 -22.82 -39.95 5.18
CA LEU A 438 -21.81 -40.99 5.04
C LEU A 438 -21.40 -41.55 6.42
N GLU A 439 -21.68 -42.83 6.64
CA GLU A 439 -21.33 -43.60 7.85
C GLU A 439 -20.16 -44.54 7.56
N LEU A 440 -19.03 -44.32 8.23
CA LEU A 440 -17.78 -45.08 8.00
C LEU A 440 -17.67 -46.36 8.83
N GLY A 441 -18.45 -46.48 9.92
CA GLY A 441 -18.40 -47.63 10.83
C GLY A 441 -16.98 -47.92 11.31
N SER A 442 -16.55 -49.18 11.20
CA SER A 442 -15.20 -49.63 11.59
C SER A 442 -14.08 -49.08 10.72
N ALA A 443 -14.37 -48.53 9.54
CA ALA A 443 -13.34 -47.99 8.65
C ALA A 443 -12.83 -46.60 9.10
N LYS A 444 -13.51 -45.93 10.03
CA LYS A 444 -13.22 -44.56 10.46
C LYS A 444 -11.76 -44.32 10.85
N ASP A 445 -11.14 -45.29 11.52
CA ASP A 445 -9.77 -45.20 12.06
C ASP A 445 -8.69 -45.63 11.06
N SER A 446 -9.10 -46.07 9.87
CA SER A 446 -8.16 -46.44 8.80
C SER A 446 -7.40 -45.21 8.34
N VAL A 447 -6.07 -45.32 8.23
CA VAL A 447 -5.21 -44.21 7.78
C VAL A 447 -5.40 -44.00 6.30
N ALA A 448 -5.88 -42.81 5.90
CA ALA A 448 -5.95 -42.37 4.51
C ALA A 448 -4.55 -42.01 3.98
N PHE A 449 -3.81 -41.23 4.76
CA PHE A 449 -2.42 -40.89 4.53
C PHE A 449 -1.71 -40.49 5.82
N SER A 450 -0.38 -40.45 5.79
CA SER A 450 0.46 -40.03 6.90
C SER A 450 1.72 -39.34 6.41
N PHE A 451 2.26 -38.45 7.24
CA PHE A 451 3.56 -37.80 7.04
C PHE A 451 4.03 -37.22 8.38
N ALA A 452 5.33 -37.03 8.56
CA ALA A 452 5.91 -36.44 9.79
C ALA A 452 5.36 -37.05 11.11
N ALA A 453 5.21 -38.38 11.15
CA ALA A 453 4.60 -39.15 12.24
C ALA A 453 3.13 -38.81 12.58
N ARG A 454 2.47 -37.98 11.76
CA ARG A 454 1.04 -37.66 11.84
C ARG A 454 0.23 -38.62 10.99
N ARG A 455 -0.93 -39.04 11.49
CA ARG A 455 -1.85 -39.97 10.84
C ARG A 455 -3.15 -39.26 10.54
N TYR A 456 -3.58 -39.29 9.29
CA TYR A 456 -4.84 -38.71 8.83
C TYR A 456 -5.77 -39.85 8.44
N THR A 457 -6.89 -39.98 9.15
CA THR A 457 -7.81 -41.10 9.03
C THR A 457 -8.91 -40.85 8.01
N LEU A 458 -9.64 -41.90 7.62
CA LEU A 458 -10.84 -41.76 6.79
C LEU A 458 -11.89 -40.86 7.44
N ASP A 459 -12.00 -40.86 8.77
CA ASP A 459 -12.89 -39.95 9.50
C ASP A 459 -12.52 -38.47 9.26
N SER A 460 -11.23 -38.14 9.41
CA SER A 460 -10.73 -36.78 9.16
C SER A 460 -10.89 -36.35 7.70
N LEU A 461 -10.66 -37.28 6.75
CA LEU A 461 -10.88 -37.04 5.32
C LEU A 461 -12.37 -36.86 5.01
N ALA A 462 -13.26 -37.67 5.59
CA ALA A 462 -14.70 -37.51 5.42
C ALA A 462 -15.22 -36.20 6.01
N ALA A 463 -14.71 -35.78 7.17
CA ALA A 463 -15.00 -34.48 7.75
C ALA A 463 -14.55 -33.34 6.82
N PHE A 464 -13.34 -33.43 6.24
CA PHE A 464 -12.88 -32.47 5.23
C PHE A 464 -13.79 -32.46 4.00
N LEU A 465 -14.10 -33.62 3.43
CA LEU A 465 -14.99 -33.77 2.28
C LEU A 465 -16.34 -33.09 2.54
N LYS A 466 -16.94 -33.28 3.71
CA LYS A 466 -18.20 -32.62 4.13
C LYS A 466 -18.14 -31.09 4.07
N THR A 467 -16.95 -30.48 4.11
CA THR A 467 -16.79 -29.02 3.96
C THR A 467 -16.63 -28.56 2.51
N VAL A 468 -16.10 -29.40 1.62
CA VAL A 468 -15.69 -28.99 0.26
C VAL A 468 -16.51 -29.62 -0.87
N ALA A 469 -17.19 -30.73 -0.63
CA ALA A 469 -17.82 -31.57 -1.66
C ALA A 469 -19.33 -31.77 -1.45
N GLN A 470 -20.01 -30.88 -0.73
CA GLN A 470 -21.40 -31.05 -0.26
C GLN A 470 -22.44 -31.33 -1.36
N SER A 471 -22.17 -31.00 -2.62
CA SER A 471 -23.14 -31.07 -3.73
C SER A 471 -22.62 -31.84 -4.95
N GLU A 472 -21.44 -32.47 -4.87
CA GLU A 472 -20.80 -33.12 -6.02
C GLU A 472 -20.99 -34.64 -6.01
N LYS A 473 -21.18 -35.24 -7.19
CA LYS A 473 -21.04 -36.69 -7.36
C LYS A 473 -19.56 -37.06 -7.19
N LEU A 474 -19.25 -37.88 -6.18
CA LEU A 474 -17.88 -38.29 -5.86
C LEU A 474 -17.49 -39.54 -6.67
N THR A 475 -16.76 -39.36 -7.77
CA THR A 475 -16.02 -40.44 -8.44
C THR A 475 -14.74 -40.77 -7.68
N LEU A 476 -14.12 -41.93 -7.95
CA LEU A 476 -12.83 -42.29 -7.33
C LEU A 476 -11.74 -41.25 -7.67
N GLU A 477 -11.76 -40.71 -8.88
CA GLU A 477 -10.88 -39.62 -9.31
C GLU A 477 -11.10 -38.35 -8.48
N ARG A 478 -12.36 -37.94 -8.28
CA ARG A 478 -12.69 -36.79 -7.41
C ARG A 478 -12.25 -37.04 -5.97
N LEU A 479 -12.42 -38.25 -5.47
CA LEU A 479 -11.98 -38.62 -4.12
C LEU A 479 -10.47 -38.48 -3.96
N ASN A 480 -9.68 -38.98 -4.92
CA ASN A 480 -8.23 -38.84 -4.93
C ASN A 480 -7.82 -37.36 -4.98
N TYR A 481 -8.47 -36.57 -5.83
CA TYR A 481 -8.26 -35.12 -5.90
C TYR A 481 -8.51 -34.44 -4.54
N PHE A 482 -9.63 -34.72 -3.88
CA PHE A 482 -9.93 -34.14 -2.57
C PHE A 482 -8.98 -34.63 -1.47
N ARG A 483 -8.56 -35.90 -1.50
CA ARG A 483 -7.51 -36.40 -0.62
C ARG A 483 -6.20 -35.66 -0.83
N ASP A 484 -5.79 -35.42 -2.07
CA ASP A 484 -4.58 -34.66 -2.37
C ASP A 484 -4.68 -33.20 -1.93
N LEU A 485 -5.84 -32.56 -2.10
CA LEU A 485 -6.11 -31.23 -1.54
C LEU A 485 -6.02 -31.23 -0.01
N TYR A 486 -6.57 -32.25 0.65
CA TYR A 486 -6.50 -32.38 2.10
C TYR A 486 -5.06 -32.57 2.56
N ALA A 487 -4.33 -33.51 1.95
CA ALA A 487 -2.92 -33.74 2.21
C ALA A 487 -2.07 -32.49 1.98
N GLN A 488 -2.32 -31.74 0.91
CA GLN A 488 -1.63 -30.48 0.63
C GLN A 488 -1.87 -29.45 1.73
N ARG A 489 -3.13 -29.26 2.16
CA ARG A 489 -3.48 -28.34 3.26
C ARG A 489 -2.71 -28.70 4.53
N GLU A 490 -2.75 -29.97 4.91
CA GLU A 490 -2.11 -30.47 6.14
C GLU A 490 -0.57 -30.39 6.07
N LEU A 491 0.03 -30.65 4.91
CA LEU A 491 1.47 -30.48 4.69
C LEU A 491 1.88 -29.01 4.81
N ILE A 492 1.08 -28.08 4.27
CA ILE A 492 1.32 -26.65 4.39
C ILE A 492 1.18 -26.21 5.86
N GLU A 493 0.14 -26.66 6.57
CA GLU A 493 -0.03 -26.35 7.99
C GLU A 493 1.11 -26.90 8.85
N TYR A 494 1.57 -28.12 8.54
CA TYR A 494 2.76 -28.68 9.19
C TYR A 494 4.00 -27.83 8.89
N GLU A 495 4.25 -27.48 7.63
CA GLU A 495 5.39 -26.63 7.25
C GLU A 495 5.33 -25.28 7.95
N MET A 496 4.15 -24.66 8.00
CA MET A 496 3.89 -23.42 8.72
C MET A 496 4.23 -23.57 10.21
N SER A 497 3.99 -24.72 10.84
CA SER A 497 4.36 -24.97 12.24
C SER A 497 5.88 -25.08 12.47
N GLN A 498 6.65 -25.31 11.41
CA GLN A 498 8.10 -25.49 11.47
C GLN A 498 8.88 -24.23 11.04
N LEU A 499 8.20 -23.11 10.77
CA LEU A 499 8.85 -21.95 10.15
C LEU A 499 10.01 -21.39 11.00
N GLU A 500 9.83 -21.24 12.30
CA GLU A 500 10.88 -20.73 13.20
C GLU A 500 12.06 -21.70 13.32
N ALA A 501 11.85 -22.99 13.10
CA ALA A 501 12.91 -24.00 13.12
C ALA A 501 13.69 -24.03 11.79
N ARG A 502 12.99 -23.85 10.66
CA ARG A 502 13.55 -24.01 9.31
C ARG A 502 14.05 -22.71 8.69
N TYR A 503 13.50 -21.58 9.08
CA TYR A 503 13.81 -20.26 8.52
C TYR A 503 14.26 -19.31 9.64
N PRO A 504 15.58 -19.14 9.83
CA PRO A 504 16.13 -18.24 10.85
C PRO A 504 15.59 -16.79 10.76
N GLU A 505 15.34 -16.31 9.55
CA GLU A 505 14.72 -14.98 9.29
C GLU A 505 13.30 -14.89 9.87
N PHE A 506 12.47 -15.93 9.71
CA PHE A 506 11.13 -15.95 10.30
C PHE A 506 11.19 -16.07 11.83
N LYS A 507 12.13 -16.86 12.36
CA LYS A 507 12.36 -16.92 13.82
C LYS A 507 12.73 -15.55 14.39
N LYS A 508 13.64 -14.83 13.71
CA LYS A 508 14.04 -13.47 14.08
C LYS A 508 12.84 -12.53 14.01
N LEU A 509 12.08 -12.57 12.92
CA LEU A 509 10.85 -11.78 12.76
C LEU A 509 9.87 -12.01 13.94
N MET A 510 9.61 -13.26 14.29
CA MET A 510 8.72 -13.58 15.43
C MET A 510 9.30 -13.13 16.77
N GLN A 511 10.63 -13.18 16.94
CA GLN A 511 11.29 -12.65 18.12
C GLN A 511 11.13 -11.12 18.21
N ASP A 512 11.21 -10.41 17.08
CA ASP A 512 11.05 -8.95 17.04
C ASP A 512 9.64 -8.52 17.42
N TYR A 513 8.62 -9.22 16.92
CA TYR A 513 7.23 -9.02 17.35
C TYR A 513 7.07 -9.30 18.84
N LYS A 514 7.65 -10.39 19.34
CA LYS A 514 7.60 -10.72 20.77
C LYS A 514 8.24 -9.61 21.61
N ASP A 515 9.42 -9.13 21.23
CA ASP A 515 10.12 -8.06 21.94
C ASP A 515 9.34 -6.74 21.90
N GLY A 516 8.68 -6.42 20.78
CA GLY A 516 7.79 -5.26 20.67
C GLY A 516 6.56 -5.34 21.58
N ILE A 517 5.90 -6.50 21.63
CA ILE A 517 4.75 -6.73 22.53
C ILE A 517 5.20 -6.68 24.00
N LEU A 518 6.35 -7.26 24.32
CA LEU A 518 6.93 -7.19 25.65
C LEU A 518 7.26 -5.76 26.06
N LEU A 519 7.89 -4.98 25.17
CA LEU A 519 8.16 -3.56 25.40
C LEU A 519 6.88 -2.81 25.74
N PHE A 520 5.84 -2.97 24.93
CA PHE A 520 4.54 -2.33 25.18
C PHE A 520 3.97 -2.76 26.55
N THR A 521 3.96 -4.06 26.83
CA THR A 521 3.40 -4.63 28.06
C THR A 521 4.13 -4.13 29.31
N VAL A 522 5.47 -4.09 29.29
CA VAL A 522 6.24 -3.60 30.42
C VAL A 522 6.13 -2.08 30.57
N SER A 523 6.06 -1.32 29.47
CA SER A 523 5.93 0.14 29.50
C SER A 523 4.57 0.58 30.03
N GLU A 524 3.50 -0.11 29.64
CA GLU A 524 2.16 0.09 30.20
C GLU A 524 2.15 -0.07 31.72
N ARG A 525 2.77 -1.13 32.25
CA ARG A 525 2.80 -1.41 33.70
C ARG A 525 3.81 -0.56 34.48
N ALA A 526 4.92 -0.17 33.85
CA ALA A 526 5.99 0.57 34.52
C ALA A 526 5.75 2.08 34.51
N VAL A 527 5.18 2.61 33.42
CA VAL A 527 5.11 4.04 33.12
C VAL A 527 3.65 4.47 32.92
N TRP A 528 2.98 3.98 31.87
CA TRP A 528 1.75 4.62 31.39
C TRP A 528 0.58 4.50 32.37
N SER A 529 0.30 3.32 32.92
CA SER A 529 -0.76 3.13 33.93
C SER A 529 -0.55 3.94 35.22
N LYS A 530 0.70 4.32 35.54
CA LYS A 530 1.06 5.11 36.72
C LYS A 530 1.06 6.62 36.49
N SER A 531 0.98 7.03 35.22
CA SER A 531 1.03 8.44 34.81
C SER A 531 -0.34 9.12 34.75
N MET A 532 -1.43 8.34 34.75
CA MET A 532 -2.78 8.85 34.53
C MET A 532 -3.22 9.78 35.68
N PRO A 533 -3.42 11.10 35.42
CA PRO A 533 -3.84 12.03 36.45
C PRO A 533 -5.32 11.86 36.82
N ASN A 534 -5.67 12.24 38.04
CA ASN A 534 -7.03 12.57 38.44
C ASN A 534 -7.21 14.10 38.55
N ASP A 535 -8.45 14.55 38.80
CA ASP A 535 -8.78 15.98 38.84
C ASP A 535 -7.91 16.77 39.83
N SER A 536 -7.60 16.17 40.98
CA SER A 536 -6.76 16.80 42.01
C SER A 536 -5.32 16.98 41.54
N MET A 537 -4.74 15.97 40.89
CA MET A 537 -3.39 16.03 40.32
C MET A 537 -3.30 17.05 39.18
N ALA A 538 -4.27 17.03 38.27
CA ALA A 538 -4.32 18.00 37.17
C ALA A 538 -4.50 19.44 37.69
N LEU A 539 -5.30 19.64 38.74
CA LEU A 539 -5.47 20.95 39.39
C LEU A 539 -4.18 21.43 40.04
N ALA A 540 -3.47 20.55 40.76
CA ALA A 540 -2.18 20.88 41.36
C ALA A 540 -1.15 21.26 40.27
N PHE A 541 -1.10 20.49 39.19
CA PHE A 541 -0.23 20.78 38.04
C PHE A 541 -0.56 22.13 37.39
N TYR A 542 -1.84 22.38 37.13
CA TYR A 542 -2.32 23.64 36.59
C TYR A 542 -1.96 24.83 37.49
N ASN A 543 -2.11 24.69 38.82
CA ASN A 543 -1.76 25.76 39.76
C ASN A 543 -0.26 26.05 39.78
N ALA A 544 0.59 25.03 39.65
CA ALA A 544 2.04 25.17 39.59
C ALA A 544 2.52 25.82 38.28
N HIS A 545 1.83 25.57 37.17
CA HIS A 545 2.18 26.06 35.83
C HIS A 545 1.18 27.10 35.31
N ARG A 546 0.53 27.83 36.22
CA ARG A 546 -0.61 28.71 35.89
C ARG A 546 -0.26 29.75 34.82
N ASP A 547 1.00 30.15 34.76
CA ASP A 547 1.50 31.11 33.79
C ASP A 547 1.65 30.57 32.36
N GLU A 548 1.63 29.25 32.18
CA GLU A 548 1.69 28.61 30.87
C GLU A 548 0.29 28.40 30.28
N PHE A 549 -0.73 28.32 31.14
CA PHE A 549 -2.13 28.16 30.73
C PHE A 549 -2.78 29.49 30.45
N LYS A 550 -2.51 30.06 29.27
CA LYS A 550 -3.07 31.33 28.83
C LYS A 550 -3.80 31.15 27.50
N PHE A 551 -4.93 31.83 27.36
CA PHE A 551 -5.44 32.14 26.04
C PHE A 551 -4.62 33.29 25.48
N GLY A 552 -4.16 33.15 24.24
CA GLY A 552 -3.76 34.27 23.42
C GLY A 552 -4.96 35.17 23.09
N GLU A 553 -4.75 36.11 22.17
CA GLU A 553 -5.84 36.92 21.64
C GLU A 553 -6.88 36.00 20.98
N ARG A 554 -8.17 36.33 21.16
CA ARG A 554 -9.26 35.55 20.57
C ARG A 554 -10.31 36.44 19.92
N VAL A 555 -10.89 35.94 18.83
CA VAL A 555 -12.03 36.58 18.16
C VAL A 555 -13.23 35.63 18.21
N GLU A 556 -14.37 36.15 18.65
CA GLU A 556 -15.65 35.48 18.43
C GLU A 556 -16.19 35.91 17.08
N ILE A 557 -16.56 34.92 16.26
CA ILE A 557 -17.08 35.16 14.92
C ILE A 557 -18.46 34.55 14.73
N SER A 558 -19.25 35.23 13.90
CA SER A 558 -20.47 34.72 13.32
C SER A 558 -20.35 34.68 11.81
N GLN A 559 -21.04 33.76 11.16
CA GLN A 559 -21.00 33.56 9.72
C GLN A 559 -22.39 33.44 9.10
N ILE A 560 -22.46 33.78 7.81
CA ILE A 560 -23.56 33.42 6.92
C ILE A 560 -22.94 32.62 5.77
N THR A 561 -23.45 31.43 5.52
CA THR A 561 -22.96 30.54 4.46
C THR A 561 -23.98 30.46 3.34
N VAL A 562 -23.56 30.74 2.11
CA VAL A 562 -24.41 30.74 0.91
C VAL A 562 -23.73 30.03 -0.26
N PRO A 563 -24.50 29.50 -1.23
CA PRO A 563 -23.95 28.67 -2.32
C PRO A 563 -23.21 29.47 -3.38
N THR A 564 -23.47 30.77 -3.56
CA THR A 564 -22.83 31.57 -4.62
C THR A 564 -22.26 32.89 -4.13
N LYS A 565 -21.24 33.37 -4.86
CA LYS A 565 -20.58 34.65 -4.57
C LYS A 565 -21.55 35.81 -4.73
N GLU A 566 -22.39 35.80 -5.77
CA GLU A 566 -23.36 36.86 -6.02
C GLU A 566 -24.39 36.97 -4.88
N MET A 567 -24.81 35.84 -4.30
CA MET A 567 -25.69 35.83 -3.13
C MET A 567 -24.99 36.45 -1.92
N ALA A 568 -23.72 36.10 -1.69
CA ALA A 568 -22.93 36.67 -0.59
C ALA A 568 -22.74 38.18 -0.77
N GLU A 569 -22.48 38.66 -1.99
CA GLU A 569 -22.34 40.09 -2.28
C GLU A 569 -23.67 40.84 -2.09
N LYS A 570 -24.79 40.27 -2.53
CA LYS A 570 -26.12 40.84 -2.34
C LYS A 570 -26.48 40.94 -0.86
N LEU A 571 -26.25 39.88 -0.08
CA LEU A 571 -26.50 39.87 1.36
C LEU A 571 -25.58 40.85 2.11
N ARG A 572 -24.31 40.96 1.70
CA ARG A 572 -23.38 41.95 2.23
C ARG A 572 -23.85 43.38 1.96
N ALA A 573 -24.38 43.66 0.77
CA ALA A 573 -24.98 44.95 0.44
C ALA A 573 -26.23 45.24 1.27
N GLU A 574 -27.14 44.26 1.40
CA GLU A 574 -28.36 44.37 2.22
C GLU A 574 -28.02 44.58 3.70
N LEU A 575 -27.00 43.90 4.23
CA LEU A 575 -26.48 44.10 5.58
C LEU A 575 -25.90 45.51 5.77
N SER A 576 -25.21 46.05 4.77
CA SER A 576 -24.67 47.41 4.82
C SER A 576 -25.74 48.49 4.70
N GLU A 577 -26.81 48.24 3.95
CA GLU A 577 -27.95 49.14 3.77
C GLU A 577 -28.86 49.15 5.00
N LYS A 578 -29.22 47.98 5.53
CA LYS A 578 -30.00 47.87 6.77
C LYS A 578 -29.25 48.40 7.99
N LYS A 579 -27.93 48.26 8.03
CA LYS A 579 -27.08 48.93 9.03
C LYS A 579 -27.19 50.46 8.98
N ARG A 580 -27.46 51.06 7.81
CA ARG A 580 -27.73 52.51 7.67
C ARG A 580 -29.14 52.91 8.10
N GLU A 581 -30.14 52.03 8.01
CA GLU A 581 -31.52 52.29 8.50
C GLU A 581 -31.69 52.10 10.02
N LEU A 582 -30.74 51.41 10.66
CA LEU A 582 -30.79 50.99 12.07
C LEU A 582 -30.24 52.01 13.09
N ASP A 583 -29.79 53.17 12.65
CA ASP A 583 -29.52 54.32 13.55
C ASP A 583 -30.84 55.03 14.01
N MET A 584 -32.02 54.51 13.63
CA MET A 584 -33.34 55.12 13.86
C MET A 584 -34.21 54.48 14.96
N VAL A 585 -33.66 53.77 15.97
CA VAL A 585 -34.31 53.78 17.29
C VAL A 585 -33.86 55.06 18.00
N THR A 586 -34.45 56.19 17.61
CA THR A 586 -33.96 57.48 18.08
C THR A 586 -34.16 57.64 19.59
N ALA A 587 -33.27 58.41 20.23
CA ALA A 587 -33.40 58.80 21.63
C ALA A 587 -34.79 59.40 21.96
N ALA A 588 -35.55 59.88 20.96
CA ALA A 588 -36.91 60.39 21.11
C ALA A 588 -37.94 59.33 21.48
N ASP A 589 -37.90 58.13 20.90
CA ASP A 589 -38.85 57.06 21.18
C ASP A 589 -38.63 56.45 22.57
N VAL A 590 -37.37 56.33 22.99
CA VAL A 590 -37.00 55.95 24.35
C VAL A 590 -37.50 56.98 25.36
N LYS A 591 -37.38 58.28 25.05
CA LYS A 591 -37.85 59.37 25.91
C LYS A 591 -39.37 59.36 26.06
N LYS A 592 -40.11 59.05 24.99
CA LYS A 592 -41.57 58.90 25.00
C LYS A 592 -42.03 57.75 25.91
N LYS A 593 -41.41 56.58 25.78
CA LYS A 593 -41.77 55.39 26.57
C LYS A 593 -41.40 55.52 28.06
N GLN A 594 -40.27 56.18 28.36
CA GLN A 594 -39.91 56.55 29.74
C GLN A 594 -40.92 57.53 30.34
N ALA A 595 -41.42 58.49 29.57
CA ALA A 595 -42.44 59.44 30.03
C ALA A 595 -43.77 58.75 30.35
N GLU A 596 -44.22 57.80 29.51
CA GLU A 596 -45.44 57.02 29.72
C GLU A 596 -45.37 56.17 31.01
N ILE A 597 -44.25 55.51 31.26
CA ILE A 597 -44.05 54.68 32.48
C ILE A 597 -43.96 55.57 33.74
N ARG A 598 -43.31 56.74 33.66
CA ARG A 598 -43.28 57.70 34.78
C ARG A 598 -44.67 58.27 35.07
N ALA A 599 -45.49 58.51 34.04
CA ALA A 599 -46.87 58.93 34.21
C ALA A 599 -47.72 57.83 34.88
N ALA A 600 -47.56 56.58 34.46
CA ALA A 600 -48.22 55.41 35.07
C ALA A 600 -47.81 55.18 36.53
N LEU A 601 -46.55 55.44 36.89
CA LEU A 601 -46.08 55.41 38.29
C LEU A 601 -46.75 56.49 39.17
N LYS A 602 -47.11 57.64 38.60
CA LYS A 602 -47.70 58.77 39.33
C LYS A 602 -49.20 58.59 39.62
N THR A 603 -49.90 57.81 38.80
CA THR A 603 -51.36 57.56 38.93
C THR A 603 -51.69 56.32 39.77
N LEU A 604 -50.68 55.60 40.25
CA LEU A 604 -50.82 54.42 41.10
C LEU A 604 -51.36 54.79 42.50
N LYS A 605 -52.52 54.23 42.88
CA LYS A 605 -53.18 54.49 44.17
C LYS A 605 -52.53 53.67 45.30
N ARG A 606 -51.99 54.35 46.32
CA ARG A 606 -51.23 53.76 47.45
C ARG A 606 -51.97 52.69 48.26
N ASN A 607 -53.30 52.67 48.23
CA ASN A 607 -54.10 51.77 49.08
C ASN A 607 -54.55 50.48 48.36
N ALA A 608 -54.06 50.23 47.14
CA ALA A 608 -54.37 49.03 46.39
C ALA A 608 -53.50 47.84 46.87
N PRO A 609 -54.05 46.63 47.07
CA PRO A 609 -53.30 45.46 47.57
C PRO A 609 -52.08 45.08 46.72
N THR A 610 -52.09 45.42 45.42
CA THR A 610 -51.01 45.12 44.47
C THR A 610 -50.07 46.30 44.22
N TYR A 611 -50.20 47.39 44.99
CA TYR A 611 -49.45 48.63 44.78
C TYR A 611 -47.94 48.41 44.78
N GLN A 612 -47.41 47.73 45.80
CA GLN A 612 -45.97 47.54 45.94
C GLN A 612 -45.38 46.69 44.80
N ALA A 613 -46.02 45.56 44.47
CA ALA A 613 -45.60 44.71 43.36
C ALA A 613 -45.67 45.41 41.99
N LYS A 614 -46.72 46.20 41.72
CA LYS A 614 -46.83 46.97 40.47
C LYS A 614 -45.83 48.12 40.41
N LYS A 615 -45.57 48.78 41.54
CA LYS A 615 -44.56 49.84 41.64
C LYS A 615 -43.16 49.27 41.37
N ASP A 616 -42.82 48.14 41.97
CA ASP A 616 -41.50 47.51 41.81
C ASP A 616 -41.33 46.95 40.38
N SER A 617 -42.39 46.39 39.78
CA SER A 617 -42.39 45.96 38.39
C SER A 617 -42.20 47.12 37.39
N LEU A 618 -42.90 48.25 37.58
CA LEU A 618 -42.74 49.43 36.73
C LEU A 618 -41.39 50.12 36.93
N ALA A 619 -40.86 50.12 38.16
CA ALA A 619 -39.52 50.63 38.46
C ALA A 619 -38.43 49.77 37.80
N ALA A 620 -38.56 48.44 37.85
CA ALA A 620 -37.68 47.51 37.16
C ALA A 620 -37.77 47.66 35.63
N ALA A 621 -38.99 47.82 35.09
CA ALA A 621 -39.21 48.07 33.67
C ALA A 621 -38.57 49.40 33.22
N LEU A 622 -38.62 50.45 34.04
CA LEU A 622 -37.97 51.73 33.74
C LEU A 622 -36.43 51.62 33.76
N LEU A 623 -35.87 50.83 34.68
CA LEU A 623 -34.41 50.60 34.79
C LEU A 623 -33.87 49.70 33.67
N ALA A 624 -34.72 48.83 33.12
CA ALA A 624 -34.37 47.88 32.07
C ALA A 624 -34.40 48.49 30.66
N ILE A 625 -35.00 49.67 30.46
CA ILE A 625 -35.01 50.37 29.16
C ILE A 625 -33.61 50.97 28.91
N LYS A 626 -32.83 50.30 28.07
CA LYS A 626 -31.55 50.79 27.54
C LYS A 626 -31.71 51.16 26.06
N VAL A 627 -30.89 52.09 25.57
CA VAL A 627 -30.70 52.27 24.12
C VAL A 627 -30.08 50.98 23.61
N ASP A 628 -30.77 50.30 22.69
CA ASP A 628 -30.20 49.14 22.00
C ASP A 628 -29.16 49.66 21.01
N THR A 629 -27.90 49.23 21.17
CA THR A 629 -26.81 49.52 20.22
C THR A 629 -26.60 48.37 19.22
N GLU A 630 -27.53 47.41 19.21
CA GLU A 630 -27.78 46.27 18.30
C GLU A 630 -26.77 45.11 18.21
N PRO A 631 -27.28 43.86 18.06
CA PRO A 631 -27.28 43.19 16.75
C PRO A 631 -28.44 42.19 16.55
N ARG A 632 -29.50 42.55 15.80
CA ARG A 632 -30.57 41.57 15.42
C ARG A 632 -30.63 41.24 13.92
N VAL A 633 -30.09 42.08 13.06
CA VAL A 633 -30.23 41.91 11.59
C VAL A 633 -29.32 40.81 11.03
N PHE A 634 -28.08 40.68 11.51
CA PHE A 634 -27.18 39.61 11.07
C PHE A 634 -27.72 38.22 11.41
N GLU A 635 -28.21 38.02 12.64
CA GLU A 635 -28.80 36.75 13.08
C GLU A 635 -30.11 36.44 12.34
N ALA A 636 -30.95 37.45 12.09
CA ALA A 636 -32.19 37.27 11.34
C ALA A 636 -31.92 36.89 9.86
N LEU A 637 -30.91 37.49 9.24
CA LEU A 637 -30.51 37.17 7.87
C LEU A 637 -29.79 35.81 7.80
N ALA A 638 -28.94 35.49 8.78
CA ALA A 638 -28.35 34.16 8.90
C ALA A 638 -29.45 33.09 9.01
N LYS A 639 -30.43 33.27 9.90
CA LYS A 639 -31.55 32.33 10.04
C LYS A 639 -32.38 32.18 8.76
N ARG A 640 -32.46 33.22 7.92
CA ARG A 640 -33.28 33.23 6.71
C ARG A 640 -32.55 32.72 5.46
N TYR A 641 -31.25 32.96 5.36
CA TYR A 641 -30.50 32.77 4.12
C TYR A 641 -29.24 31.92 4.28
N SER A 642 -28.73 31.74 5.50
CA SER A 642 -27.59 30.86 5.74
C SER A 642 -28.03 29.40 5.63
N GLU A 643 -27.22 28.57 4.98
CA GLU A 643 -27.43 27.12 4.98
C GLU A 643 -27.33 26.51 6.40
N THR A 644 -26.57 27.16 7.29
CA THR A 644 -26.53 26.85 8.72
C THR A 644 -27.36 27.87 9.50
N PRO A 645 -28.47 27.48 10.15
CA PRO A 645 -29.37 28.41 10.83
C PRO A 645 -28.70 29.18 11.97
N ASP A 646 -27.71 28.57 12.62
CA ASP A 646 -26.93 29.19 13.68
C ASP A 646 -25.81 30.03 13.07
N ALA A 647 -25.96 31.35 13.20
CA ALA A 647 -24.96 32.32 12.74
C ALA A 647 -23.67 32.22 13.55
N LYS A 648 -23.76 31.82 14.82
CA LYS A 648 -22.66 31.89 15.77
C LYS A 648 -21.74 30.69 15.60
N VAL A 649 -20.47 30.94 15.26
CA VAL A 649 -19.48 29.86 15.03
C VAL A 649 -18.73 29.54 16.31
N GLY A 650 -18.25 30.56 17.03
CA GLY A 650 -17.49 30.36 18.25
C GLY A 650 -16.37 31.39 18.43
N ILE A 651 -15.59 31.21 19.49
CA ILE A 651 -14.43 32.03 19.85
C ILE A 651 -13.15 31.26 19.60
N PHE A 652 -12.21 31.86 18.89
CA PHE A 652 -11.01 31.19 18.39
C PHE A 652 -9.75 32.03 18.58
N GLN A 653 -8.63 31.37 18.88
CA GLN A 653 -7.27 31.91 18.74
C GLN A 653 -6.78 31.74 17.30
N ARG A 654 -5.69 32.42 16.96
CA ARG A 654 -5.03 32.22 15.66
C ARG A 654 -4.63 30.74 15.48
N GLY A 655 -4.94 30.18 14.32
CA GLY A 655 -4.63 28.79 13.95
C GLY A 655 -5.66 27.75 14.39
N GLU A 656 -6.69 28.14 15.16
CA GLU A 656 -7.77 27.23 15.58
C GLU A 656 -8.90 27.14 14.54
N ASN A 657 -9.11 28.18 13.71
CA ASN A 657 -10.16 28.19 12.69
C ASN A 657 -9.81 29.12 11.51
N THR A 658 -9.85 28.59 10.29
CA THR A 658 -9.48 29.30 9.06
C THR A 658 -10.29 30.58 8.81
N LEU A 659 -11.62 30.55 9.06
CA LEU A 659 -12.47 31.72 8.88
C LEU A 659 -12.16 32.79 9.92
N ALA A 660 -11.95 32.39 11.18
CA ALA A 660 -11.53 33.29 12.25
C ALA A 660 -10.15 33.89 11.96
N ASP A 661 -9.22 33.12 11.39
CA ASP A 661 -7.88 33.59 11.00
C ASP A 661 -7.91 34.67 9.92
N ILE A 662 -8.77 34.50 8.91
CA ILE A 662 -8.94 35.47 7.82
C ILE A 662 -9.46 36.81 8.34
N VAL A 663 -10.41 36.79 9.28
CA VAL A 663 -10.99 38.02 9.85
C VAL A 663 -10.32 38.46 11.15
N PHE A 664 -9.24 37.79 11.57
CA PHE A 664 -8.68 37.98 12.90
C PHE A 664 -8.20 39.41 13.13
N GLY A 665 -7.77 40.10 12.07
CA GLY A 665 -7.34 41.51 12.10
C GLY A 665 -8.46 42.54 11.91
N ASN A 666 -9.71 42.11 11.67
CA ASN A 666 -10.81 43.04 11.39
C ASN A 666 -11.34 43.70 12.67
N ASP A 667 -11.88 44.91 12.52
CA ASP A 667 -12.57 45.62 13.60
C ASP A 667 -13.88 44.92 13.98
N ILE A 668 -14.24 44.98 15.26
CA ILE A 668 -15.48 44.42 15.79
C ILE A 668 -16.68 45.01 15.04
N GLY A 669 -17.60 44.15 14.63
CA GLY A 669 -18.79 44.50 13.85
C GLY A 669 -18.55 44.66 12.35
N THR A 670 -17.30 44.47 11.87
CA THR A 670 -16.97 44.52 10.44
C THR A 670 -17.31 43.19 9.78
N LEU A 671 -17.93 43.28 8.59
CA LEU A 671 -18.30 42.16 7.76
C LEU A 671 -17.21 41.88 6.71
N SER A 672 -16.75 40.64 6.61
CA SER A 672 -15.75 40.20 5.64
C SER A 672 -16.27 40.29 4.21
N ALA A 673 -15.36 40.44 3.23
CA ALA A 673 -15.71 40.14 1.84
C ALA A 673 -16.15 38.66 1.73
N PRO A 674 -16.88 38.25 0.69
CA PRO A 674 -17.20 36.84 0.48
C PRO A 674 -15.93 35.97 0.48
N ILE A 675 -15.84 35.04 1.42
CA ILE A 675 -14.72 34.11 1.56
C ILE A 675 -15.15 32.79 0.92
N GLY A 676 -14.46 32.35 -0.14
CA GLY A 676 -14.73 31.06 -0.79
C GLY A 676 -14.03 29.91 -0.06
N MET A 677 -14.80 28.92 0.40
CA MET A 677 -14.30 27.71 1.06
C MET A 677 -15.28 26.55 0.83
N ASP A 678 -14.79 25.34 0.57
CA ASP A 678 -15.61 24.12 0.38
C ASP A 678 -16.80 24.28 -0.59
N GLU A 679 -16.53 24.86 -1.77
CA GLU A 679 -17.54 25.17 -2.82
C GLU A 679 -18.66 26.13 -2.39
N LYS A 680 -18.48 26.84 -1.25
CA LYS A 680 -19.44 27.80 -0.70
C LYS A 680 -18.79 29.15 -0.43
N TYR A 681 -19.63 30.13 -0.12
CA TYR A 681 -19.20 31.48 0.22
C TYR A 681 -19.67 31.86 1.61
N HIS A 682 -18.73 32.38 2.40
CA HIS A 682 -18.95 32.79 3.79
C HIS A 682 -18.83 34.31 3.93
N LEU A 683 -19.81 34.91 4.61
CA LEU A 683 -19.68 36.25 5.15
C LEU A 683 -19.45 36.15 6.64
N VAL A 684 -18.28 36.58 7.11
CA VAL A 684 -17.86 36.42 8.50
C VAL A 684 -17.82 37.78 9.17
N ARG A 685 -18.39 37.87 10.36
CA ARG A 685 -18.38 39.06 11.20
C ARG A 685 -17.64 38.78 12.49
N VAL A 686 -16.78 39.71 12.90
CA VAL A 686 -16.17 39.67 14.23
C VAL A 686 -17.16 40.24 15.23
N ASP A 687 -17.69 39.41 16.14
CA ASP A 687 -18.71 39.83 17.10
C ASP A 687 -18.10 40.45 18.36
N ARG A 688 -16.99 39.89 18.84
CA ARG A 688 -16.20 40.44 19.94
C ARG A 688 -14.76 39.96 19.86
N ARG A 689 -13.89 40.70 20.54
CA ARG A 689 -12.49 40.36 20.74
C ARG A 689 -12.21 40.21 22.22
N GLU A 690 -11.54 39.13 22.60
CA GLU A 690 -11.07 38.92 23.96
C GLU A 690 -9.56 39.08 24.00
N SER A 691 -9.10 39.98 24.88
CA SER A 691 -7.69 40.16 25.16
C SER A 691 -7.09 38.88 25.77
N PRO A 692 -5.79 38.63 25.57
CA PRO A 692 -5.10 37.51 26.20
C PRO A 692 -5.36 37.48 27.71
N ARG A 693 -5.70 36.31 28.23
CA ARG A 693 -5.94 36.11 29.67
C ARG A 693 -5.54 34.71 30.11
N PRO A 694 -5.24 34.51 31.40
CA PRO A 694 -5.11 33.17 31.97
C PRO A 694 -6.38 32.33 31.73
N LYS A 695 -6.19 31.06 31.38
CA LYS A 695 -7.27 30.07 31.40
C LYS A 695 -7.70 29.85 32.84
N THR A 696 -8.95 29.46 33.08
CA THR A 696 -9.36 28.84 34.35
C THR A 696 -8.99 27.35 34.34
N PHE A 697 -9.05 26.68 35.50
CA PHE A 697 -8.76 25.25 35.55
C PHE A 697 -9.70 24.44 34.64
N GLU A 698 -11.01 24.73 34.65
CA GLU A 698 -11.97 24.05 33.78
C GLU A 698 -11.66 24.23 32.29
N GLU A 699 -11.21 25.43 31.89
CA GLU A 699 -10.79 25.72 30.51
C GLU A 699 -9.45 25.07 30.13
N ALA A 700 -8.57 24.84 31.10
CA ALA A 700 -7.27 24.22 30.91
C ALA A 700 -7.26 22.71 31.21
N LYS A 701 -8.36 22.12 31.68
CA LYS A 701 -8.39 20.79 32.29
C LYS A 701 -7.80 19.72 31.39
N ALA A 702 -8.27 19.60 30.15
CA ALA A 702 -7.76 18.60 29.20
C ALA A 702 -6.27 18.81 28.86
N GLU A 703 -5.83 20.07 28.71
CA GLU A 703 -4.43 20.41 28.44
C GLU A 703 -3.54 20.08 29.65
N ALA A 704 -4.00 20.41 30.87
CA ALA A 704 -3.31 20.11 32.12
C ALA A 704 -3.18 18.60 32.35
N TYR A 705 -4.24 17.83 32.05
CA TYR A 705 -4.21 16.37 32.04
C TYR A 705 -3.11 15.84 31.11
N SER A 706 -3.11 16.28 29.85
CA SER A 706 -2.15 15.83 28.84
C SER A 706 -0.71 16.20 29.21
N ARG A 707 -0.45 17.46 29.59
CA ARG A 707 0.89 17.94 29.95
C ARG A 707 1.43 17.26 31.21
N TYR A 708 0.59 17.09 32.24
CA TYR A 708 0.96 16.34 33.43
C TYR A 708 1.33 14.90 33.07
N GLN A 709 0.49 14.24 32.27
CA GLN A 709 0.71 12.85 31.89
C GLN A 709 2.02 12.70 31.10
N GLU A 710 2.30 13.60 30.16
CA GLU A 710 3.54 13.61 29.37
C GLU A 710 4.77 13.83 30.26
N GLN A 711 4.72 14.83 31.16
CA GLN A 711 5.81 15.05 32.13
C GLN A 711 6.01 13.82 33.02
N ARG A 712 4.92 13.27 33.55
CA ARG A 712 5.00 12.12 34.46
C ARG A 712 5.49 10.86 33.77
N ASN A 713 5.11 10.64 32.51
CA ASN A 713 5.65 9.57 31.69
C ASN A 713 7.16 9.70 31.55
N ARG A 714 7.66 10.88 31.16
CA ARG A 714 9.11 11.14 31.04
C ARG A 714 9.86 10.87 32.34
N GLU A 715 9.36 11.41 33.45
CA GLU A 715 9.97 11.19 34.77
C GLU A 715 10.05 9.70 35.15
N LEU A 716 8.92 8.99 35.02
CA LEU A 716 8.85 7.56 35.37
C LEU A 716 9.73 6.71 34.45
N GLU A 717 9.80 7.06 33.17
CA GLU A 717 10.65 6.37 32.21
C GLU A 717 12.14 6.60 32.49
N ASP A 718 12.54 7.84 32.79
CA ASP A 718 13.91 8.18 33.17
C ASP A 718 14.33 7.48 34.47
N GLU A 719 13.45 7.46 35.48
CA GLU A 719 13.67 6.73 36.74
C GLU A 719 13.84 5.22 36.49
N TRP A 720 12.97 4.66 35.64
CA TRP A 720 13.02 3.25 35.28
C TRP A 720 14.30 2.91 34.52
N LEU A 721 14.65 3.67 33.48
CA LEU A 721 15.86 3.48 32.68
C LEU A 721 17.13 3.66 33.51
N LYS A 722 17.17 4.65 34.40
CA LYS A 722 18.29 4.82 35.35
C LYS A 722 18.47 3.57 36.21
N THR A 723 17.38 2.99 36.69
CA THR A 723 17.41 1.75 37.48
C THR A 723 17.89 0.56 36.66
N LEU A 724 17.45 0.43 35.40
CA LEU A 724 17.88 -0.65 34.51
C LEU A 724 19.36 -0.53 34.17
N ARG A 725 19.80 0.65 33.73
CA ARG A 725 21.20 0.92 33.38
C ARG A 725 22.14 0.75 34.58
N ALA A 726 21.70 1.08 35.80
CA ALA A 726 22.51 0.86 37.00
C ALA A 726 22.73 -0.63 37.34
N LYS A 727 21.83 -1.52 36.89
CA LYS A 727 21.93 -2.97 37.08
C LYS A 727 22.71 -3.69 35.98
N THR A 728 23.01 -3.01 34.88
CA THR A 728 23.60 -3.61 33.68
C THR A 728 24.95 -2.98 33.38
N GLU A 729 25.97 -3.82 33.22
CA GLU A 729 27.26 -3.38 32.66
C GLU A 729 27.07 -3.17 31.15
N ILE A 730 27.27 -1.93 30.68
CA ILE A 730 27.08 -1.53 29.28
C ILE A 730 28.43 -1.08 28.72
N ARG A 731 28.94 -1.81 27.72
CA ARG A 731 30.16 -1.45 27.00
C ARG A 731 29.86 -1.13 25.55
N ILE A 732 30.05 0.12 25.14
CA ILE A 732 29.89 0.57 23.75
C ILE A 732 31.27 0.60 23.06
N TYR A 733 31.35 0.02 21.87
CA TYR A 733 32.57 0.00 21.06
C TYR A 733 32.58 1.16 20.06
N GLU A 734 32.89 2.35 20.56
CA GLU A 734 32.84 3.61 19.81
C GLU A 734 33.66 3.60 18.51
N SER A 735 34.81 2.92 18.49
CA SER A 735 35.65 2.82 17.28
C SER A 735 34.95 2.07 16.14
N VAL A 736 34.21 1.00 16.45
CA VAL A 736 33.42 0.23 15.48
C VAL A 736 32.32 1.11 14.90
N LEU A 737 31.60 1.82 15.77
CA LEU A 737 30.52 2.72 15.40
C LEU A 737 30.99 3.88 14.50
N MET A 738 32.09 4.54 14.88
CA MET A 738 32.64 5.64 14.07
C MET A 738 33.14 5.17 12.70
N ASN A 739 33.80 4.01 12.64
CA ASN A 739 34.30 3.48 11.38
C ASN A 739 33.15 3.05 10.46
N ALA A 740 32.09 2.45 11.01
CA ALA A 740 30.87 2.14 10.26
C ALA A 740 30.22 3.41 9.69
N PHE A 741 30.03 4.43 10.52
CA PHE A 741 29.44 5.70 10.09
C PHE A 741 30.25 6.39 8.98
N ARG A 742 31.59 6.45 9.13
CA ARG A 742 32.48 7.01 8.09
C ARG A 742 32.43 6.22 6.78
N GLY A 743 32.28 4.89 6.85
CA GLY A 743 32.12 4.04 5.68
C GLY A 743 30.80 4.25 4.92
N ARG A 744 29.78 4.89 5.54
CA ARG A 744 28.52 5.27 4.87
C ARG A 744 28.60 6.59 4.12
N ALA A 745 29.49 7.51 4.55
CA ALA A 745 29.64 8.80 3.89
C ALA A 745 30.29 8.57 2.51
N MET A 746 29.63 9.00 1.43
CA MET A 746 30.23 8.99 0.10
C MET A 746 31.58 9.72 0.13
N PRO A 747 32.59 9.28 -0.66
CA PRO A 747 33.76 10.11 -0.89
C PRO A 747 33.30 11.46 -1.42
N ALA A 748 33.82 12.55 -0.84
CA ALA A 748 33.52 13.90 -1.28
C ALA A 748 33.62 13.95 -2.81
N VAL A 749 32.55 14.40 -3.47
CA VAL A 749 32.58 14.74 -4.88
C VAL A 749 33.78 15.68 -5.05
N SER A 750 34.81 15.21 -5.74
CA SER A 750 35.92 16.07 -6.11
C SER A 750 35.32 17.17 -6.97
N THR A 751 35.22 18.38 -6.42
CA THR A 751 35.07 19.59 -7.21
C THR A 751 36.35 19.77 -8.00
N THR A 752 36.50 19.04 -9.10
CA THR A 752 37.42 19.41 -10.16
C THR A 752 36.82 20.61 -10.86
N SER A 753 37.23 21.79 -10.40
CA SER A 753 37.29 22.99 -11.22
C SER A 753 38.25 22.73 -12.39
N ASN A 754 37.69 22.54 -13.59
CA ASN A 754 38.09 23.10 -14.90
C ASN A 754 37.56 22.24 -16.04
#